data_AF-A0A1J9R3I0-F1
#
_entry.id   AF-A0A1J9R3I0-F1
#
_cell.length_a   1.000
_cell.length_b   1.000
_cell.length_c   1.000
_cell.angle_alpha   90.00
_cell.angle_beta   90.00
_cell.angle_gamma   90.00
#
_symmetry.space_group_name_H-M   'P 1'
#
loop_
_entity.id
_entity.type
_entity.pdbx_description
1 polymer ?
#
loop_
_entity_poly.entity_id
_entity_poly.type
_entity_poly.pdbx_seq_one_letter_code
_entity_poly.pdbx_strand_id
1 'polypeptide(L)'
;MKLRSSRTIGTPATGLHDLPPELLDWVLSYADQIDLLNLSLVCTSFNKLVLPRLYSDYTNTNFKFLRPISIFLSRIAQHADLAHHVRRVELAAWTTKLVYLHPTFPYHIPALPDDQFDSFVAAAKQSGLVQEDQDCKHFRPIVRNDQLWCDYGPAYDSDGYDSDDLDELAYDSDSVSDPDADSIESSHGRSHSRVHDDVEFLRCLKHGLEDPQVLLLLSMLPRLQELSLRGHRMTQALPWDKLCSNSLTSLTKLKVAGKCEDSNWDFVELHTVIKLPSLRELHGYMAMSDEWDDDISNRYLNVEPNSLSLTHIYLERCSLGPRTIKNLIRGCKALEAFSYVTGGRYVGFEQFRAQEAKPHLLKHKATLKYLALDLSHWNFPRTFTSFKSMADFTSLEKVVMDYGTLRWKPTHHLAPVPLMVDDFRDEEDNDIHTANTQPPLPDLLPPSLKELIIFQAPPVVVENLLAFETSSRAQNPSLASIKIHTSRRRMTGVPNHSRLPAMFAEKGIAYAEPTVTMDFPIPQMYNWVVRPTNRRATRWNPRAKRYQTFASRYDYRRFCDEVLREGKDGGPPAPERRLGPHDEPLACDHHECRDALWDDDASSVDDEDDDAIVDHLMGFNQMYGGMVFPGNPLSMGGPVDFDHETESAGSYDSLTSDGSLDHDDDLEDDFDDDGLDSSDLSAADWNAHTQSLGYYEWEGF
;
A
#
# COMPACT_ATOMS: atom_id res chain seq x y z
N MET A 1 40.00 -19.16 21.84
CA MET A 1 41.34 -18.55 21.72
C MET A 1 41.55 -17.54 22.85
N LYS A 2 42.31 -17.89 23.90
CA LYS A 2 42.82 -16.88 24.85
C LYS A 2 44.11 -16.32 24.24
N LEU A 3 44.02 -15.15 23.60
CA LEU A 3 45.19 -14.39 23.17
C LEU A 3 45.97 -13.97 24.43
N ARG A 4 46.87 -14.84 24.89
CA ARG A 4 47.89 -14.47 25.88
C ARG A 4 48.92 -13.61 25.15
N SER A 5 48.63 -12.32 25.12
CA SER A 5 49.58 -11.28 24.74
C SER A 5 50.77 -11.36 25.68
N SER A 6 51.96 -11.67 25.14
CA SER A 6 53.20 -11.53 25.87
C SER A 6 53.39 -10.05 26.19
N ARG A 7 53.45 -9.72 27.48
CA ARG A 7 53.80 -8.37 27.97
C ARG A 7 55.24 -8.04 27.56
N THR A 8 55.42 -7.55 26.36
CA THR A 8 56.52 -6.63 26.07
C THR A 8 56.10 -5.25 26.60
N ILE A 9 57.02 -4.57 27.27
CA ILE A 9 56.83 -3.22 27.81
C ILE A 9 56.83 -2.25 26.62
N GLY A 10 55.76 -2.29 25.83
CA GLY A 10 55.47 -1.38 24.74
C GLY A 10 54.31 -0.48 25.14
N THR A 11 54.35 0.77 24.70
CA THR A 11 53.25 1.75 24.83
C THR A 11 51.89 1.07 24.66
N PRO A 12 50.90 1.30 25.55
CA PRO A 12 49.60 0.66 25.46
C PRO A 12 49.02 0.94 24.07
N ALA A 13 48.90 -0.12 23.27
CA ALA A 13 48.34 -0.01 21.94
C ALA A 13 46.86 0.34 22.12
N THR A 14 46.52 1.61 21.92
CA THR A 14 45.14 2.09 21.94
C THR A 14 44.41 1.45 20.78
N GLY A 15 43.59 0.44 21.08
CA GLY A 15 42.76 -0.26 20.12
C GLY A 15 41.35 0.30 20.10
N LEU A 16 40.57 -0.06 19.07
CA LEU A 16 39.17 0.30 18.96
C LEU A 16 38.33 -0.20 20.16
N HIS A 17 38.79 -1.26 20.84
CA HIS A 17 38.17 -1.81 22.06
C HIS A 17 38.38 -0.96 23.31
N ASP A 18 39.28 0.03 23.27
CA ASP A 18 39.50 0.97 24.37
C ASP A 18 38.53 2.16 24.33
N LEU A 19 37.73 2.28 23.25
CA LEU A 19 36.68 3.30 23.17
C LEU A 19 35.50 2.95 24.08
N PRO A 20 34.89 3.95 24.75
CA PRO A 20 33.61 3.78 25.43
C PRO A 20 32.54 3.17 24.51
N PRO A 21 31.67 2.29 25.02
CA PRO A 21 30.66 1.61 24.23
C PRO A 21 29.69 2.59 23.54
N GLU A 22 29.47 3.78 24.10
CA GLU A 22 28.63 4.83 23.51
C GLU A 22 29.25 5.42 22.23
N LEU A 23 30.58 5.61 22.22
CA LEU A 23 31.30 6.06 21.03
C LEU A 23 31.34 4.98 19.96
N LEU A 24 31.51 3.72 20.37
CA LEU A 24 31.43 2.59 19.45
C LEU A 24 30.04 2.47 18.84
N ASP A 25 28.99 2.56 19.66
CA ASP A 25 27.61 2.54 19.18
C ASP A 25 27.33 3.69 18.20
N TRP A 26 27.85 4.89 18.48
CA TRP A 26 27.77 6.03 17.57
C TRP A 26 28.50 5.76 16.24
N VAL A 27 29.71 5.19 16.26
CA VAL A 27 30.43 4.80 15.03
C VAL A 27 29.65 3.73 14.25
N LEU A 28 29.13 2.73 14.95
CA LEU A 28 28.32 1.66 14.36
C LEU A 28 27.01 2.17 13.76
N SER A 29 26.52 3.35 14.17
CA SER A 29 25.32 3.97 13.60
C SER A 29 25.46 4.38 12.14
N TYR A 30 26.68 4.51 11.65
CA TYR A 30 26.98 4.81 10.25
C TYR A 30 27.20 3.55 9.39
N ALA A 31 27.27 2.37 10.00
CA ALA A 31 27.49 1.11 9.28
C ALA A 31 26.17 0.57 8.71
N ASP A 32 26.22 0.03 7.49
CA ASP A 32 25.06 -0.65 6.91
C ASP A 32 24.89 -2.07 7.48
N GLN A 33 23.78 -2.74 7.14
CA GLN A 33 23.49 -4.07 7.69
C GLN A 33 24.54 -5.12 7.31
N ILE A 34 25.20 -4.99 6.17
CA ILE A 34 26.24 -5.93 5.72
C ILE A 34 27.52 -5.71 6.53
N ASP A 35 27.92 -4.46 6.74
CA ASP A 35 29.06 -4.09 7.55
C ASP A 35 28.84 -4.47 9.02
N LEU A 36 27.64 -4.26 9.56
CA LEU A 36 27.27 -4.74 10.90
C LEU A 36 27.41 -6.26 10.99
N LEU A 37 26.96 -7.03 9.98
CA LEU A 37 27.13 -8.49 9.99
C LEU A 37 28.62 -8.87 10.02
N ASN A 38 29.45 -8.23 9.21
CA ASN A 38 30.89 -8.47 9.20
C ASN A 38 31.54 -8.11 10.54
N LEU A 39 31.17 -6.96 11.13
CA LEU A 39 31.66 -6.50 12.43
C LEU A 39 31.25 -7.44 13.57
N SER A 40 30.07 -8.04 13.47
CA SER A 40 29.58 -9.02 14.45
C SER A 40 30.44 -10.29 14.51
N LEU A 41 31.21 -10.58 13.44
CA LEU A 41 32.11 -11.74 13.34
C LEU A 41 33.53 -11.45 13.83
N VAL A 42 33.89 -10.17 14.08
CA VAL A 42 35.26 -9.78 14.46
C VAL A 42 35.62 -10.32 15.84
N CYS A 43 34.78 -10.08 16.85
CA CYS A 43 34.94 -10.63 18.19
C CYS A 43 33.64 -10.58 19.00
N THR A 44 33.59 -11.29 20.13
CA THR A 44 32.41 -11.37 21.00
C THR A 44 31.98 -10.03 21.60
N SER A 45 32.92 -9.11 21.85
CA SER A 45 32.61 -7.78 22.36
C SER A 45 31.87 -6.93 21.31
N PHE A 46 32.38 -6.93 20.07
CA PHE A 46 31.71 -6.26 18.95
C PHE A 46 30.37 -6.90 18.66
N ASN A 47 30.28 -8.23 18.70
CA ASN A 47 29.02 -8.93 18.52
C ASN A 47 27.94 -8.40 19.49
N LYS A 48 28.24 -8.25 20.78
CA LYS A 48 27.29 -7.71 21.77
C LYS A 48 26.86 -6.28 21.50
N LEU A 49 27.75 -5.42 21.00
CA LEU A 49 27.43 -4.02 20.68
C LEU A 49 26.65 -3.90 19.37
N VAL A 50 26.94 -4.77 18.41
CA VAL A 50 26.35 -4.74 17.07
C VAL A 50 24.99 -5.43 17.03
N LEU A 51 24.76 -6.44 17.88
CA LEU A 51 23.54 -7.25 17.87
C LEU A 51 22.25 -6.42 17.97
N PRO A 52 22.13 -5.41 18.87
CA PRO A 52 20.95 -4.55 18.92
C PRO A 52 20.67 -3.82 17.60
N ARG A 53 21.72 -3.41 16.88
CA ARG A 53 21.58 -2.73 15.58
C ARG A 53 21.27 -3.69 14.45
N LEU A 54 21.82 -4.90 14.48
CA LEU A 54 21.50 -5.93 13.49
C LEU A 54 20.02 -6.34 13.53
N TYR A 55 19.44 -6.38 14.73
CA TYR A 55 18.05 -6.75 14.95
C TYR A 55 17.10 -5.54 14.97
N SER A 56 17.60 -4.29 14.86
CA SER A 56 16.71 -3.13 14.85
C SER A 56 15.78 -3.10 13.65
N ASP A 57 16.26 -3.64 12.52
CA ASP A 57 15.58 -3.56 11.25
C ASP A 57 15.38 -4.97 10.68
N TYR A 58 14.12 -5.41 10.65
CA TYR A 58 13.71 -6.62 9.96
C TYR A 58 13.08 -6.27 8.61
N THR A 59 13.48 -6.96 7.55
CA THR A 59 12.97 -6.71 6.20
C THR A 59 12.77 -8.03 5.47
N ASN A 60 11.53 -8.26 5.04
CA ASN A 60 11.06 -9.40 4.27
C ASN A 60 10.53 -8.94 2.90
N THR A 61 11.29 -8.15 2.12
CA THR A 61 10.82 -7.58 0.84
C THR A 61 11.50 -8.11 -0.42
N ASN A 62 12.42 -9.07 -0.27
CA ASN A 62 13.19 -9.55 -1.40
C ASN A 62 12.43 -10.64 -2.17
N PHE A 63 11.65 -10.25 -3.19
CA PHE A 63 10.89 -11.19 -4.02
C PHE A 63 11.71 -12.33 -4.63
N LYS A 64 13.02 -12.13 -4.88
CA LYS A 64 13.89 -13.18 -5.44
C LYS A 64 14.37 -14.19 -4.41
N PHE A 65 14.35 -13.82 -3.13
CA PHE A 65 14.88 -14.62 -2.02
C PHE A 65 14.07 -14.30 -0.76
N LEU A 66 12.76 -14.50 -0.82
CA LEU A 66 11.90 -14.30 0.34
C LEU A 66 12.44 -15.22 1.43
N ARG A 67 13.04 -14.61 2.45
CA ARG A 67 13.50 -15.35 3.62
C ARG A 67 12.23 -15.78 4.35
N PRO A 68 12.02 -17.06 4.64
CA PRO A 68 10.83 -17.46 5.40
C PRO A 68 10.76 -16.67 6.71
N ILE A 69 9.59 -16.08 6.99
CA ILE A 69 9.34 -15.32 8.24
C ILE A 69 9.67 -16.18 9.45
N SER A 70 9.31 -17.46 9.38
CA SER A 70 9.58 -18.51 10.36
C SER A 70 11.03 -18.54 10.86
N ILE A 71 12.05 -18.29 10.03
CA ILE A 71 13.45 -18.32 10.47
C ILE A 71 13.76 -17.18 11.45
N PHE A 72 13.31 -15.97 11.12
CA PHE A 72 13.49 -14.82 12.00
C PHE A 72 12.63 -14.97 13.26
N LEU A 73 11.39 -15.43 13.08
CA LEU A 73 10.45 -15.66 14.16
C LEU A 73 10.98 -16.68 15.18
N SER A 74 11.55 -17.80 14.74
CA SER A 74 12.21 -18.78 15.63
C SER A 74 13.31 -18.16 16.45
N ARG A 75 14.08 -17.26 15.84
CA ARG A 75 15.20 -16.64 16.53
C ARG A 75 14.73 -15.70 17.63
N ILE A 76 13.70 -14.89 17.39
CA ILE A 76 13.15 -13.98 18.41
C ILE A 76 12.30 -14.70 19.44
N ALA A 77 11.66 -15.82 19.09
CA ALA A 77 10.92 -16.67 20.03
C ALA A 77 11.85 -17.31 21.07
N GLN A 78 13.03 -17.74 20.64
CA GLN A 78 14.06 -18.30 21.53
C GLN A 78 14.80 -17.23 22.35
N HIS A 79 14.80 -15.99 21.88
CA HIS A 79 15.57 -14.88 22.45
C HIS A 79 14.73 -13.60 22.50
N ALA A 80 13.85 -13.52 23.50
CA ALA A 80 12.94 -12.39 23.68
C ALA A 80 13.68 -11.05 23.85
N ASP A 81 14.94 -11.06 24.31
CA ASP A 81 15.81 -9.88 24.37
C ASP A 81 16.09 -9.28 22.99
N LEU A 82 16.19 -10.11 21.94
CA LEU A 82 16.36 -9.64 20.56
C LEU A 82 15.11 -8.93 20.03
N ALA A 83 13.93 -9.39 20.41
CA ALA A 83 12.67 -8.77 20.00
C ALA A 83 12.55 -7.31 20.49
N HIS A 84 13.11 -7.00 21.66
CA HIS A 84 13.16 -5.64 22.21
C HIS A 84 14.05 -4.68 21.41
N HIS A 85 14.93 -5.20 20.55
CA HIS A 85 15.77 -4.37 19.72
C HIS A 85 15.10 -3.98 18.41
N VAL A 86 14.09 -4.74 17.95
CA VAL A 86 13.38 -4.49 16.70
C VAL A 86 12.57 -3.20 16.79
N ARG A 87 12.89 -2.24 15.92
CA ARG A 87 12.24 -0.94 15.79
C ARG A 87 11.55 -0.75 14.46
N ARG A 88 12.02 -1.45 13.41
CA ARG A 88 11.47 -1.35 12.07
C ARG A 88 11.20 -2.74 11.51
N VAL A 89 9.97 -2.93 11.03
CA VAL A 89 9.56 -4.14 10.32
C VAL A 89 9.02 -3.73 8.95
N GLU A 90 9.53 -4.38 7.92
CA GLU A 90 9.08 -4.20 6.55
C GLU A 90 8.75 -5.57 5.94
N LEU A 91 7.49 -5.81 5.61
CA LEU A 91 6.99 -7.07 5.10
C LEU A 91 6.54 -6.90 3.63
N ALA A 92 6.92 -7.85 2.76
CA ALA A 92 6.32 -8.02 1.44
C ALA A 92 4.87 -8.50 1.56
N ALA A 93 4.23 -8.70 0.41
CA ALA A 93 3.04 -9.54 0.37
C ALA A 93 3.42 -10.95 0.86
N TRP A 94 2.64 -11.49 1.78
CA TRP A 94 2.80 -12.85 2.29
C TRP A 94 1.62 -13.72 1.86
N THR A 95 1.77 -15.03 2.03
CA THR A 95 0.75 -16.03 1.72
C THR A 95 -0.30 -16.04 2.83
N THR A 96 -1.49 -15.56 2.49
CA THR A 96 -2.65 -15.55 3.41
C THR A 96 -3.41 -16.87 3.35
N LYS A 97 -4.25 -17.16 4.36
CA LYS A 97 -5.17 -18.30 4.33
C LYS A 97 -6.06 -18.25 3.07
N LEU A 98 -6.56 -17.07 2.71
CA LEU A 98 -7.38 -16.86 1.51
C LEU A 98 -6.65 -17.29 0.23
N VAL A 99 -5.40 -16.87 0.08
CA VAL A 99 -4.57 -17.24 -1.07
C VAL A 99 -4.31 -18.76 -1.08
N TYR A 100 -4.08 -19.37 0.08
CA TYR A 100 -3.84 -20.81 0.19
C TYR A 100 -5.07 -21.66 -0.18
N LEU A 101 -6.27 -21.17 0.13
CA LEU A 101 -7.54 -21.84 -0.18
C LEU A 101 -7.97 -21.70 -1.63
N HIS A 102 -7.38 -20.75 -2.37
CA HIS A 102 -7.71 -20.56 -3.77
C HIS A 102 -7.39 -21.84 -4.59
N PRO A 103 -8.32 -22.36 -5.42
CA PRO A 103 -8.16 -23.64 -6.13
C PRO A 103 -6.91 -23.68 -7.02
N THR A 104 -6.57 -22.54 -7.63
CA THR A 104 -5.40 -22.45 -8.52
C THR A 104 -4.08 -22.30 -7.77
N PHE A 105 -4.07 -22.19 -6.44
CA PHE A 105 -2.84 -22.01 -5.68
C PHE A 105 -1.98 -23.29 -5.74
N PRO A 106 -0.88 -23.30 -6.54
CA PRO A 106 -0.22 -24.53 -6.93
C PRO A 106 0.79 -25.02 -5.89
N TYR A 107 0.97 -24.27 -4.78
CA TYR A 107 2.07 -24.50 -3.86
C TYR A 107 1.66 -25.38 -2.68
N HIS A 108 2.43 -26.46 -2.51
CA HIS A 108 2.49 -27.19 -1.25
C HIS A 108 3.35 -26.39 -0.26
N ILE A 109 2.71 -25.77 0.72
CA ILE A 109 3.41 -25.11 1.83
C ILE A 109 3.84 -26.19 2.81
N PRO A 110 5.15 -26.35 3.11
CA PRO A 110 5.59 -27.35 4.07
C PRO A 110 5.10 -26.97 5.46
N ALA A 111 4.52 -27.95 6.17
CA ALA A 111 4.15 -27.79 7.57
C ALA A 111 5.39 -27.45 8.42
N LEU A 112 5.18 -26.68 9.48
CA LEU A 112 6.26 -26.37 10.43
C LEU A 112 6.70 -27.65 11.16
N PRO A 113 8.03 -27.87 11.30
CA PRO A 113 8.57 -28.89 12.21
C PRO A 113 7.96 -28.79 13.61
N ASP A 114 7.73 -29.92 14.27
CA ASP A 114 7.05 -29.97 15.58
C ASP A 114 7.75 -29.10 16.63
N ASP A 115 9.07 -29.13 16.68
CA ASP A 115 9.89 -28.32 17.61
C ASP A 115 9.76 -26.81 17.35
N GLN A 116 9.73 -26.41 16.07
CA GLN A 116 9.50 -25.03 15.69
C GLN A 116 8.08 -24.59 16.02
N PHE A 117 7.10 -25.44 15.74
CA PHE A 117 5.69 -25.19 16.04
C PHE A 117 5.48 -25.02 17.55
N ASP A 118 5.97 -25.94 18.38
CA ASP A 118 5.87 -25.85 19.84
C ASP A 118 6.49 -24.55 20.38
N SER A 119 7.64 -24.14 19.83
CA SER A 119 8.27 -22.87 20.18
C SER A 119 7.41 -21.67 19.81
N PHE A 120 6.67 -21.72 18.70
CA PHE A 120 5.77 -20.64 18.29
C PHE A 120 4.49 -20.62 19.13
N VAL A 121 3.93 -21.78 19.48
CA VAL A 121 2.79 -21.88 20.40
C VAL A 121 3.15 -21.27 21.76
N ALA A 122 4.32 -21.60 22.29
CA ALA A 122 4.80 -21.01 23.54
C ALA A 122 4.93 -19.47 23.45
N ALA A 123 5.47 -18.96 22.34
CA ALA A 123 5.59 -17.52 22.12
C ALA A 123 4.22 -16.84 21.94
N ALA A 124 3.27 -17.48 21.26
CA ALA A 124 1.92 -16.98 21.06
C ALA A 124 1.12 -16.91 22.37
N LYS A 125 1.27 -17.93 23.23
CA LYS A 125 0.73 -17.91 24.60
C LYS A 125 1.36 -16.78 25.42
N GLN A 126 2.69 -16.62 25.34
CA GLN A 126 3.40 -15.56 26.04
C GLN A 126 2.99 -14.14 25.60
N SER A 127 2.67 -13.94 24.31
CA SER A 127 2.21 -12.64 23.79
C SER A 127 0.71 -12.40 23.97
N GLY A 128 -0.03 -13.35 24.56
CA GLY A 128 -1.47 -13.27 24.76
C GLY A 128 -2.28 -13.37 23.47
N LEU A 129 -1.69 -13.92 22.39
CA LEU A 129 -2.41 -14.22 21.15
C LEU A 129 -3.26 -15.48 21.26
N VAL A 130 -2.83 -16.43 22.09
CA VAL A 130 -3.47 -17.73 22.29
C VAL A 130 -3.65 -17.95 23.80
N GLN A 131 -4.79 -18.50 24.22
CA GLN A 131 -5.08 -18.81 25.61
C GLN A 131 -4.09 -19.85 26.17
N GLU A 132 -3.74 -19.72 27.46
CA GLU A 132 -2.72 -20.60 28.09
C GLU A 132 -3.14 -22.08 28.07
N ASP A 133 -4.43 -22.37 28.20
CA ASP A 133 -5.04 -23.70 28.27
C ASP A 133 -5.46 -24.27 26.91
N GLN A 134 -5.33 -23.51 25.81
CA GLN A 134 -5.68 -23.97 24.47
C GLN A 134 -4.92 -25.25 24.06
N ASP A 135 -5.67 -26.27 23.62
CA ASP A 135 -5.10 -27.50 23.05
C ASP A 135 -4.43 -27.21 21.71
N CYS A 136 -3.19 -27.70 21.57
CA CYS A 136 -2.35 -27.50 20.40
C CYS A 136 -1.91 -28.82 19.74
N LYS A 137 -2.51 -29.96 20.11
CA LYS A 137 -2.09 -31.28 19.61
C LYS A 137 -3.05 -31.89 18.61
N HIS A 138 -4.34 -31.59 18.71
CA HIS A 138 -5.39 -32.25 17.91
C HIS A 138 -6.02 -31.27 16.94
N PHE A 139 -5.29 -30.94 15.87
CA PHE A 139 -5.85 -30.12 14.79
C PHE A 139 -6.47 -30.99 13.71
N ARG A 140 -7.67 -30.61 13.25
CA ARG A 140 -8.22 -31.12 11.99
C ARG A 140 -7.37 -30.61 10.81
N PRO A 141 -7.22 -31.39 9.73
CA PRO A 141 -6.57 -30.91 8.50
C PRO A 141 -7.30 -29.69 7.91
N ILE A 142 -6.57 -28.77 7.26
CA ILE A 142 -7.20 -27.71 6.46
C ILE A 142 -7.69 -28.35 5.15
N VAL A 143 -9.00 -28.43 4.96
CA VAL A 143 -9.60 -28.94 3.73
C VAL A 143 -9.73 -27.80 2.72
N ARG A 144 -9.21 -28.00 1.51
CA ARG A 144 -9.45 -27.07 0.38
C ARG A 144 -10.88 -27.30 -0.10
N ASN A 145 -11.71 -26.26 -0.06
CA ASN A 145 -13.05 -26.30 -0.64
C ASN A 145 -13.09 -25.35 -1.84
N ASP A 146 -13.25 -25.93 -3.03
CA ASP A 146 -13.26 -25.19 -4.30
C ASP A 146 -14.47 -24.26 -4.48
N GLN A 147 -15.50 -24.39 -3.64
CA GLN A 147 -16.72 -23.57 -3.70
C GLN A 147 -16.71 -22.40 -2.71
N LEU A 148 -16.00 -22.50 -1.58
CA LEU A 148 -16.07 -21.51 -0.48
C LEU A 148 -15.07 -20.36 -0.61
N TRP A 149 -14.13 -20.37 -1.57
CA TRP A 149 -13.10 -19.33 -1.65
C TRP A 149 -13.67 -17.92 -1.92
N CYS A 150 -14.89 -17.83 -2.49
CA CYS A 150 -15.60 -16.57 -2.72
C CYS A 150 -16.36 -16.04 -1.49
N ASP A 151 -16.72 -16.90 -0.53
CA ASP A 151 -17.65 -16.58 0.56
C ASP A 151 -16.96 -16.34 1.92
N TYR A 152 -15.62 -16.35 1.97
CA TYR A 152 -14.90 -16.03 3.19
C TYR A 152 -15.16 -14.57 3.61
N GLY A 153 -15.94 -14.41 4.67
CA GLY A 153 -16.11 -13.15 5.38
C GLY A 153 -14.81 -12.65 6.04
N PRO A 154 -14.84 -11.46 6.67
CA PRO A 154 -13.67 -10.79 7.25
C PRO A 154 -13.09 -11.50 8.50
N ALA A 155 -13.72 -12.57 8.99
CA ALA A 155 -13.24 -13.36 10.12
C ALA A 155 -12.67 -14.69 9.62
N TYR A 156 -11.61 -15.16 10.26
CA TYR A 156 -10.98 -16.47 10.03
C TYR A 156 -12.01 -17.65 10.13
N ASP A 157 -13.11 -17.42 10.85
CA ASP A 157 -13.99 -18.37 11.53
C ASP A 157 -14.96 -19.26 10.73
N SER A 158 -15.01 -19.24 9.39
CA SER A 158 -16.00 -20.06 8.66
C SER A 158 -15.35 -21.01 7.64
N ASP A 159 -14.74 -22.10 8.10
CA ASP A 159 -14.47 -23.24 7.21
C ASP A 159 -15.75 -24.02 6.84
N GLY A 160 -16.93 -23.52 7.21
CA GLY A 160 -18.25 -24.01 6.80
C GLY A 160 -18.64 -25.34 7.46
N TYR A 161 -17.82 -25.88 8.36
CA TYR A 161 -18.02 -27.20 8.97
C TYR A 161 -18.32 -27.17 10.47
N ASP A 162 -18.15 -26.03 11.14
CA ASP A 162 -18.56 -25.86 12.55
C ASP A 162 -20.05 -25.43 12.69
N SER A 163 -20.84 -25.48 11.61
CA SER A 163 -22.28 -25.24 11.65
C SER A 163 -23.07 -26.35 12.36
N ASP A 164 -22.48 -27.54 12.55
CA ASP A 164 -23.15 -28.62 13.28
C ASP A 164 -23.41 -28.27 14.76
N ASP A 165 -22.68 -27.30 15.33
CA ASP A 165 -22.93 -26.75 16.68
C ASP A 165 -23.84 -25.49 16.66
N LEU A 166 -24.12 -24.90 15.49
CA LEU A 166 -25.05 -23.78 15.36
C LEU A 166 -26.50 -24.23 15.23
N ASP A 167 -26.75 -25.43 14.69
CA ASP A 167 -28.09 -26.01 14.64
C ASP A 167 -28.58 -26.50 16.02
N GLU A 168 -27.68 -26.73 17.00
CA GLU A 168 -28.06 -27.17 18.34
C GLU A 168 -28.49 -26.02 19.29
N LEU A 169 -28.23 -24.76 18.93
CA LEU A 169 -28.66 -23.59 19.70
C LEU A 169 -29.88 -22.86 19.11
N ALA A 170 -30.29 -23.19 17.87
CA ALA A 170 -31.44 -22.57 17.23
C ALA A 170 -32.79 -23.21 17.62
N TYR A 171 -32.79 -24.38 18.26
CA TYR A 171 -34.02 -25.16 18.49
C TYR A 171 -34.64 -25.10 19.91
N ASP A 172 -34.05 -24.37 20.86
CA ASP A 172 -34.59 -24.28 22.24
C ASP A 172 -35.18 -22.91 22.61
N SER A 173 -35.36 -22.00 21.65
CA SER A 173 -35.98 -20.67 21.89
C SER A 173 -37.50 -20.63 21.64
N ASP A 174 -38.21 -21.74 21.88
CA ASP A 174 -39.67 -21.76 22.01
C ASP A 174 -40.13 -21.56 23.47
N SER A 175 -39.24 -21.11 24.37
CA SER A 175 -39.63 -20.78 25.75
C SER A 175 -40.40 -19.46 25.82
N VAL A 176 -41.71 -19.56 25.65
CA VAL A 176 -42.78 -18.81 26.33
C VAL A 176 -42.55 -17.30 26.45
N SER A 177 -43.23 -16.58 25.58
CA SER A 177 -43.58 -15.16 25.63
C SER A 177 -43.76 -14.63 27.06
N ASP A 178 -42.81 -13.82 27.53
CA ASP A 178 -43.03 -12.91 28.67
C ASP A 178 -43.00 -11.45 28.12
N PRO A 179 -44.17 -10.85 27.84
CA PRO A 179 -44.27 -9.57 27.14
C PRO A 179 -44.00 -8.32 27.99
N ASP A 180 -43.55 -8.45 29.25
CA ASP A 180 -43.45 -7.32 30.19
C ASP A 180 -42.02 -6.94 30.65
N ALA A 181 -40.98 -7.32 29.90
CA ALA A 181 -39.59 -6.97 30.23
C ALA A 181 -39.05 -5.75 29.44
N ASP A 182 -39.85 -4.69 29.35
CA ASP A 182 -39.34 -3.36 28.98
C ASP A 182 -38.45 -2.82 30.11
N SER A 183 -37.17 -2.51 29.81
CA SER A 183 -36.23 -1.67 30.58
C SER A 183 -34.92 -2.27 31.12
N ILE A 184 -34.17 -3.03 30.31
CA ILE A 184 -32.70 -3.10 30.50
C ILE A 184 -31.98 -2.97 29.15
N GLU A 185 -32.02 -1.77 28.58
CA GLU A 185 -30.94 -1.31 27.71
C GLU A 185 -29.69 -1.07 28.59
N SER A 186 -28.73 -2.01 28.58
CA SER A 186 -27.30 -1.65 28.65
C SER A 186 -26.38 -2.88 28.70
N SER A 187 -25.56 -2.97 27.66
CA SER A 187 -24.10 -3.12 27.81
C SER A 187 -23.47 -4.46 28.19
N HIS A 188 -24.11 -5.61 28.01
CA HIS A 188 -23.40 -6.91 28.09
C HIS A 188 -23.43 -7.63 26.74
N GLY A 189 -22.77 -7.03 25.75
CA GLY A 189 -22.31 -7.76 24.58
C GLY A 189 -21.36 -8.86 25.05
N ARG A 190 -21.90 -10.06 25.30
CA ARG A 190 -21.12 -11.26 25.58
C ARG A 190 -20.29 -11.53 24.33
N SER A 191 -19.02 -11.15 24.39
CA SER A 191 -18.01 -11.43 23.38
C SER A 191 -17.71 -12.94 23.38
N HIS A 192 -18.65 -13.76 22.92
CA HIS A 192 -18.47 -15.21 22.76
C HIS A 192 -17.53 -15.57 21.58
N SER A 193 -17.07 -14.59 20.80
CA SER A 193 -16.08 -14.75 19.73
C SER A 193 -14.64 -14.78 20.26
N ARG A 194 -14.22 -15.85 20.97
CA ARG A 194 -12.82 -15.96 21.46
C ARG A 194 -12.17 -17.35 21.53
N VAL A 195 -12.91 -18.46 21.48
CA VAL A 195 -12.29 -19.80 21.60
C VAL A 195 -11.97 -20.41 20.24
N HIS A 196 -12.78 -20.14 19.21
CA HIS A 196 -12.59 -20.70 17.87
C HIS A 196 -11.39 -20.07 17.13
N ASP A 197 -11.11 -18.77 17.34
CA ASP A 197 -9.94 -18.05 16.81
C ASP A 197 -8.60 -18.77 17.06
N ASP A 198 -8.40 -19.30 18.27
CA ASP A 198 -7.09 -19.80 18.70
C ASP A 198 -6.74 -21.14 18.05
N VAL A 199 -7.72 -22.04 17.94
CA VAL A 199 -7.53 -23.35 17.27
C VAL A 199 -7.16 -23.13 15.82
N GLU A 200 -7.85 -22.22 15.14
CA GLU A 200 -7.61 -21.95 13.75
C GLU A 200 -6.27 -21.25 13.52
N PHE A 201 -5.95 -20.23 14.33
CA PHE A 201 -4.65 -19.58 14.31
C PHE A 201 -3.52 -20.62 14.43
N LEU A 202 -3.61 -21.53 15.40
CA LEU A 202 -2.63 -22.60 15.61
C LEU A 202 -2.60 -23.61 14.46
N ARG A 203 -3.77 -23.95 13.89
CA ARG A 203 -3.88 -24.84 12.72
C ARG A 203 -3.18 -24.22 11.51
N CYS A 204 -3.46 -22.96 11.19
CA CYS A 204 -2.80 -22.21 10.12
C CYS A 204 -1.29 -22.10 10.36
N LEU A 205 -0.88 -21.84 11.60
CA LEU A 205 0.52 -21.75 11.99
C LEU A 205 1.23 -23.09 11.76
N LYS A 206 0.61 -24.20 12.16
CA LYS A 206 1.15 -25.55 11.95
C LYS A 206 1.38 -25.89 10.48
N HIS A 207 0.48 -25.43 9.60
CA HIS A 207 0.59 -25.61 8.15
C HIS A 207 1.62 -24.69 7.49
N GLY A 208 2.32 -23.84 8.26
CA GLY A 208 3.36 -22.95 7.74
C GLY A 208 2.81 -21.73 7.01
N LEU A 209 1.52 -21.40 7.17
CA LEU A 209 0.94 -20.18 6.62
C LEU A 209 1.59 -18.94 7.23
N GLU A 210 1.77 -17.89 6.43
CA GLU A 210 2.51 -16.71 6.85
C GLU A 210 1.66 -15.74 7.66
N ASP A 211 0.34 -15.69 7.46
CA ASP A 211 -0.61 -14.90 8.27
C ASP A 211 -0.36 -15.02 9.80
N PRO A 212 -0.46 -16.22 10.39
CA PRO A 212 -0.26 -16.38 11.82
C PRO A 212 1.19 -16.11 12.24
N GLN A 213 2.16 -16.30 11.34
CA GLN A 213 3.56 -15.94 11.60
C GLN A 213 3.76 -14.43 11.67
N VAL A 214 3.10 -13.66 10.80
CA VAL A 214 3.13 -12.20 10.82
C VAL A 214 2.44 -11.67 12.08
N LEU A 215 1.27 -12.22 12.42
CA LEU A 215 0.56 -11.85 13.63
C LEU A 215 1.41 -12.14 14.88
N LEU A 216 2.00 -13.34 14.97
CA LEU A 216 2.91 -13.71 16.06
C LEU A 216 4.12 -12.78 16.10
N LEU A 217 4.78 -12.55 14.95
CA LEU A 217 5.90 -11.63 14.85
C LEU A 217 5.54 -10.27 15.42
N LEU A 218 4.48 -9.62 14.94
CA LEU A 218 4.11 -8.27 15.38
C LEU A 218 3.76 -8.22 16.87
N SER A 219 3.09 -9.25 17.41
CA SER A 219 2.75 -9.33 18.84
C SER A 219 3.96 -9.37 19.77
N MET A 220 5.13 -9.79 19.26
CA MET A 220 6.36 -9.94 20.04
C MET A 220 7.25 -8.70 20.05
N LEU A 221 6.88 -7.61 19.36
CA LEU A 221 7.76 -6.44 19.14
C LEU A 221 7.30 -5.21 19.93
N PRO A 222 7.57 -5.13 21.25
CA PRO A 222 7.02 -4.08 22.12
C PRO A 222 7.58 -2.68 21.82
N ARG A 223 8.66 -2.58 21.03
CA ARG A 223 9.34 -1.32 20.67
C ARG A 223 9.28 -1.03 19.18
N LEU A 224 8.35 -1.64 18.46
CA LEU A 224 8.16 -1.37 17.05
C LEU A 224 7.75 0.10 16.84
N GLN A 225 8.54 0.83 16.05
CA GLN A 225 8.37 2.25 15.75
C GLN A 225 7.92 2.49 14.31
N GLU A 226 8.39 1.68 13.37
CA GLU A 226 8.04 1.74 11.94
C GLU A 226 7.55 0.37 11.46
N LEU A 227 6.31 0.33 10.99
CA LEU A 227 5.72 -0.84 10.33
C LEU A 227 5.44 -0.51 8.87
N SER A 228 5.87 -1.39 7.97
CA SER A 228 5.70 -1.24 6.53
C SER A 228 5.15 -2.53 5.95
N LEU A 229 3.91 -2.49 5.48
CA LEU A 229 3.17 -3.62 4.91
C LEU A 229 2.99 -3.42 3.42
N ARG A 230 3.31 -4.43 2.61
CA ARG A 230 3.04 -4.43 1.18
C ARG A 230 2.14 -5.62 0.87
N GLY A 231 1.19 -5.49 -0.05
CA GLY A 231 0.38 -6.61 -0.53
C GLY A 231 -1.11 -6.43 -0.32
N HIS A 232 -1.86 -7.30 -1.00
CA HIS A 232 -3.33 -7.31 -1.03
C HIS A 232 -3.94 -7.88 0.27
N ARG A 233 -5.04 -7.28 0.77
CA ARG A 233 -5.87 -7.77 1.90
C ARG A 233 -5.11 -8.13 3.18
N MET A 234 -3.86 -7.70 3.28
CA MET A 234 -2.98 -7.98 4.42
C MET A 234 -3.47 -7.28 5.69
N THR A 235 -4.15 -6.15 5.53
CA THR A 235 -4.72 -5.36 6.61
C THR A 235 -6.01 -5.98 7.16
N GLN A 236 -6.81 -6.67 6.33
CA GLN A 236 -8.01 -7.40 6.76
C GLN A 236 -7.67 -8.58 7.66
N ALA A 237 -6.58 -9.28 7.33
CA ALA A 237 -6.14 -10.46 8.07
C ALA A 237 -5.56 -10.13 9.46
N LEU A 238 -5.24 -8.85 9.74
CA LEU A 238 -4.59 -8.48 11.00
C LEU A 238 -5.63 -8.03 12.04
N PRO A 239 -5.70 -8.68 13.21
CA PRO A 239 -6.56 -8.24 14.31
C PRO A 239 -5.93 -7.01 14.99
N TRP A 240 -6.14 -5.84 14.36
CA TRP A 240 -5.53 -4.57 14.79
C TRP A 240 -5.82 -4.24 16.25
N ASP A 241 -7.00 -4.54 16.77
CA ASP A 241 -7.36 -4.32 18.18
C ASP A 241 -6.45 -5.09 19.14
N LYS A 242 -6.21 -6.38 18.86
CA LYS A 242 -5.32 -7.24 19.67
C LYS A 242 -3.86 -6.75 19.55
N LEU A 243 -3.42 -6.39 18.35
CA LEU A 243 -2.06 -5.90 18.11
C LEU A 243 -1.79 -4.54 18.78
N CYS A 244 -2.72 -3.59 18.67
CA CYS A 244 -2.62 -2.24 19.20
C CYS A 244 -2.65 -2.19 20.73
N SER A 245 -3.46 -3.04 21.35
CA SER A 245 -3.53 -3.14 22.82
C SER A 245 -2.25 -3.73 23.44
N ASN A 246 -1.59 -4.66 22.75
CA ASN A 246 -0.47 -5.41 23.33
C ASN A 246 0.92 -4.89 22.91
N SER A 247 1.15 -4.70 21.61
CA SER A 247 2.52 -4.64 21.05
C SER A 247 2.84 -3.35 20.29
N LEU A 248 1.85 -2.75 19.62
CA LEU A 248 2.07 -1.60 18.74
C LEU A 248 1.99 -0.24 19.44
N THR A 249 2.07 -0.19 20.77
CA THR A 249 1.96 1.04 21.57
C THR A 249 3.07 2.06 21.31
N SER A 250 4.20 1.61 20.74
CA SER A 250 5.33 2.46 20.34
C SER A 250 5.33 2.84 18.85
N LEU A 251 4.32 2.41 18.09
CA LEU A 251 4.30 2.59 16.64
C LEU A 251 4.14 4.08 16.29
N THR A 252 5.13 4.65 15.64
CA THR A 252 5.17 6.07 15.25
C THR A 252 4.90 6.28 13.76
N LYS A 253 5.17 5.26 12.94
CA LYS A 253 5.09 5.33 11.49
C LYS A 253 4.50 4.06 10.92
N LEU A 254 3.44 4.20 10.13
CA LEU A 254 2.79 3.12 9.41
C LEU A 254 2.87 3.38 7.91
N LYS A 255 3.32 2.37 7.15
CA LYS A 255 3.24 2.36 5.69
C LYS A 255 2.43 1.16 5.22
N VAL A 256 1.47 1.39 4.36
CA VAL A 256 0.66 0.33 3.75
C VAL A 256 0.63 0.55 2.24
N ALA A 257 0.83 -0.51 1.47
CA ALA A 257 0.77 -0.47 0.01
C ALA A 257 0.00 -1.65 -0.57
N GLY A 258 -0.91 -1.35 -1.50
CA GLY A 258 -1.42 -2.30 -2.48
C GLY A 258 -0.32 -2.77 -3.44
N LYS A 259 -0.53 -3.91 -4.11
CA LYS A 259 0.48 -4.55 -4.98
C LYS A 259 0.30 -4.17 -6.47
N CYS A 260 -0.93 -3.99 -6.92
CA CYS A 260 -1.38 -3.80 -8.31
C CYS A 260 -2.84 -3.30 -8.33
N GLU A 261 -3.39 -3.05 -9.52
CA GLU A 261 -4.75 -2.52 -9.73
C GLU A 261 -5.83 -3.36 -9.03
N ASP A 262 -5.70 -4.68 -9.09
CA ASP A 262 -6.62 -5.61 -8.41
C ASP A 262 -6.37 -5.75 -6.89
N SER A 263 -5.43 -4.98 -6.35
CA SER A 263 -5.05 -5.08 -4.94
C SER A 263 -4.96 -3.76 -4.22
N ASN A 264 -6.01 -2.97 -4.37
CA ASN A 264 -6.38 -1.97 -3.39
C ASN A 264 -6.63 -2.60 -1.99
N TRP A 265 -6.70 -1.74 -0.99
CA TRP A 265 -7.04 -2.07 0.39
C TRP A 265 -7.96 -0.99 0.94
N ASP A 266 -8.92 -1.39 1.78
CA ASP A 266 -9.88 -0.46 2.35
C ASP A 266 -9.22 0.32 3.50
N PHE A 267 -9.27 1.64 3.40
CA PHE A 267 -8.72 2.55 4.39
C PHE A 267 -9.36 2.38 5.78
N VAL A 268 -10.62 1.96 5.84
CA VAL A 268 -11.37 1.74 7.09
C VAL A 268 -10.74 0.65 7.96
N GLU A 269 -10.05 -0.32 7.35
CA GLU A 269 -9.37 -1.39 8.07
C GLU A 269 -8.28 -0.87 9.02
N LEU A 270 -7.76 0.33 8.78
CA LEU A 270 -6.76 0.96 9.64
C LEU A 270 -7.37 1.75 10.81
N HIS A 271 -8.69 1.72 11.00
CA HIS A 271 -9.39 2.54 12.01
C HIS A 271 -8.79 2.44 13.41
N THR A 272 -8.50 1.23 13.88
CA THR A 272 -7.89 1.02 15.20
C THR A 272 -6.46 1.54 15.25
N VAL A 273 -5.63 1.19 14.26
CA VAL A 273 -4.20 1.52 14.30
C VAL A 273 -3.95 3.02 14.15
N ILE A 274 -4.77 3.75 13.38
CA ILE A 274 -4.59 5.20 13.24
C ILE A 274 -4.91 5.98 14.53
N LYS A 275 -5.72 5.38 15.42
CA LYS A 275 -6.07 5.96 16.73
C LYS A 275 -4.95 5.82 17.76
N LEU A 276 -3.89 5.08 17.47
CA LEU A 276 -2.75 4.94 18.38
C LEU A 276 -2.18 6.32 18.76
N PRO A 277 -2.03 6.62 20.06
CA PRO A 277 -1.54 7.93 20.51
C PRO A 277 -0.06 8.15 20.16
N SER A 278 0.68 7.09 19.83
CA SER A 278 2.07 7.13 19.36
C SER A 278 2.20 7.40 17.86
N LEU A 279 1.17 7.12 17.05
CA LEU A 279 1.26 7.20 15.60
C LEU A 279 1.33 8.67 15.15
N ARG A 280 2.35 9.00 14.35
CA ARG A 280 2.65 10.35 13.87
C ARG A 280 2.61 10.44 12.35
N GLU A 281 3.04 9.38 11.68
CA GLU A 281 3.17 9.35 10.23
C GLU A 281 2.37 8.19 9.63
N LEU A 282 1.49 8.51 8.68
CA LEU A 282 0.74 7.55 7.90
C LEU A 282 1.11 7.67 6.43
N HIS A 283 1.48 6.55 5.83
CA HIS A 283 1.77 6.43 4.41
C HIS A 283 0.86 5.37 3.81
N GLY A 284 0.08 5.73 2.80
CA GLY A 284 -0.80 4.82 2.07
C GLY A 284 -0.53 4.87 0.58
N TYR A 285 -0.42 3.70 -0.05
CA TYR A 285 -0.33 3.56 -1.50
C TYR A 285 -1.45 2.65 -2.00
N MET A 286 -2.23 3.10 -2.99
CA MET A 286 -3.39 2.35 -3.51
C MET A 286 -4.45 2.02 -2.45
N ALA A 287 -4.73 2.97 -1.56
CA ALA A 287 -5.84 2.85 -0.62
C ALA A 287 -7.16 3.25 -1.30
N MET A 288 -8.26 2.59 -0.94
CA MET A 288 -9.61 2.97 -1.35
C MET A 288 -10.52 3.20 -0.13
N SER A 289 -11.64 3.87 -0.32
CA SER A 289 -12.79 3.79 0.58
C SER A 289 -14.02 3.37 -0.23
N ASP A 290 -14.95 2.70 0.44
CA ASP A 290 -16.19 2.21 -0.14
C ASP A 290 -17.38 2.95 0.49
N GLU A 291 -17.64 4.17 0.03
CA GLU A 291 -18.77 5.05 0.39
C GLU A 291 -19.85 5.09 -0.72
N TRP A 292 -19.78 4.23 -1.77
CA TRP A 292 -20.75 4.24 -2.88
C TRP A 292 -22.12 3.71 -2.47
N ASP A 293 -22.16 2.84 -1.47
CA ASP A 293 -23.38 2.18 -1.02
C ASP A 293 -23.94 2.90 0.23
N ASP A 294 -24.69 3.98 -0.01
CA ASP A 294 -25.27 4.83 1.04
C ASP A 294 -26.23 4.06 1.97
N ASP A 295 -26.79 2.92 1.54
CA ASP A 295 -27.83 2.19 2.28
C ASP A 295 -27.33 0.96 3.04
N ILE A 296 -26.22 0.33 2.63
CA ILE A 296 -25.90 -1.03 3.11
C ILE A 296 -24.66 -1.08 4.01
N SER A 297 -23.78 -0.08 4.00
CA SER A 297 -22.53 -0.19 4.75
C SER A 297 -22.15 1.06 5.54
N ASN A 298 -22.23 0.96 6.87
CA ASN A 298 -21.58 1.88 7.82
C ASN A 298 -20.03 1.80 7.78
N ARG A 299 -19.46 1.43 6.63
CA ARG A 299 -18.02 1.23 6.41
C ARG A 299 -17.36 2.53 5.97
N TYR A 300 -17.53 3.57 6.76
CA TYR A 300 -16.75 4.79 6.62
C TYR A 300 -15.84 4.99 7.83
N LEU A 301 -14.75 5.73 7.61
CA LEU A 301 -13.81 6.02 8.68
C LEU A 301 -14.47 6.93 9.73
N ASN A 302 -14.93 6.36 10.85
CA ASN A 302 -15.54 7.13 11.93
C ASN A 302 -14.54 7.50 13.02
N VAL A 303 -14.04 8.74 12.97
CA VAL A 303 -13.02 9.24 13.90
C VAL A 303 -13.52 10.53 14.54
N GLU A 304 -13.46 10.58 15.87
CA GLU A 304 -13.79 11.78 16.62
C GLU A 304 -12.84 12.94 16.25
N PRO A 305 -13.35 14.17 16.08
CA PRO A 305 -12.51 15.33 15.78
C PRO A 305 -11.40 15.52 16.81
N ASN A 306 -10.19 15.85 16.36
CA ASN A 306 -9.00 16.04 17.20
C ASN A 306 -8.63 14.84 18.09
N SER A 307 -9.02 13.60 17.73
CA SER A 307 -8.62 12.40 18.47
C SER A 307 -7.27 11.82 18.01
N LEU A 308 -6.93 11.95 16.73
CA LEU A 308 -5.73 11.39 16.12
C LEU A 308 -4.49 12.22 16.43
N SER A 309 -3.37 11.52 16.65
CA SER A 309 -2.06 12.13 16.89
C SER A 309 -1.20 12.22 15.62
N LEU A 310 -1.80 11.96 14.46
CA LEU A 310 -1.16 12.08 13.15
C LEU A 310 -0.74 13.53 12.88
N THR A 311 0.49 13.67 12.38
CA THR A 311 1.12 14.95 12.00
C THR A 311 1.49 14.95 10.52
N HIS A 312 1.75 13.78 9.93
CA HIS A 312 2.10 13.64 8.53
C HIS A 312 1.26 12.55 7.88
N ILE A 313 0.61 12.90 6.77
CA ILE A 313 -0.22 11.98 5.99
C ILE A 313 0.25 12.04 4.54
N TYR A 314 0.66 10.91 3.99
CA TYR A 314 1.09 10.76 2.61
C TYR A 314 0.30 9.65 1.93
N LEU A 315 -0.60 10.02 1.03
CA LEU A 315 -1.46 9.11 0.31
C LEU A 315 -1.13 9.22 -1.18
N GLU A 316 -0.66 8.13 -1.77
CA GLU A 316 -0.26 8.07 -3.18
C GLU A 316 -1.10 7.07 -3.96
N ARG A 317 -1.60 7.50 -5.11
CA ARG A 317 -2.51 6.73 -5.95
C ARG A 317 -3.68 6.16 -5.14
N CYS A 318 -4.32 6.98 -4.31
CA CYS A 318 -5.47 6.54 -3.51
C CYS A 318 -6.80 6.99 -4.14
N SER A 319 -7.88 6.32 -3.79
CA SER A 319 -9.27 6.63 -4.17
C SER A 319 -10.11 6.74 -2.91
N LEU A 320 -9.99 7.87 -2.21
CA LEU A 320 -10.73 8.13 -0.98
C LEU A 320 -11.87 9.11 -1.21
N GLY A 321 -13.04 8.76 -0.68
CA GLY A 321 -14.25 9.55 -0.71
C GLY A 321 -14.20 10.77 0.21
N PRO A 322 -15.14 11.71 0.01
CA PRO A 322 -15.19 12.96 0.76
C PRO A 322 -15.45 12.73 2.26
N ARG A 323 -16.22 11.71 2.67
CA ARG A 323 -16.51 11.47 4.09
C ARG A 323 -15.25 10.99 4.82
N THR A 324 -14.53 10.04 4.24
CA THR A 324 -13.29 9.49 4.79
C THR A 324 -12.21 10.55 4.93
N ILE A 325 -11.98 11.35 3.88
CA ILE A 325 -10.99 12.44 3.90
C ILE A 325 -11.35 13.52 4.92
N LYS A 326 -12.63 13.91 4.99
CA LYS A 326 -13.15 14.83 6.00
C LYS A 326 -12.86 14.32 7.42
N ASN A 327 -13.20 13.06 7.70
CA ASN A 327 -13.04 12.48 9.04
C ASN A 327 -11.57 12.30 9.40
N LEU A 328 -10.73 11.88 8.46
CA LEU A 328 -9.28 11.75 8.66
C LEU A 328 -8.63 13.10 9.01
N ILE A 329 -8.89 14.15 8.22
CA ILE A 329 -8.30 15.49 8.45
C ILE A 329 -8.86 16.11 9.73
N ARG A 330 -10.17 16.01 9.99
CA ARG A 330 -10.78 16.51 11.23
C ARG A 330 -10.32 15.75 12.46
N GLY A 331 -9.97 14.48 12.32
CA GLY A 331 -9.47 13.65 13.41
C GLY A 331 -8.10 14.10 13.91
N CYS A 332 -7.25 14.68 13.06
CA CYS A 332 -5.91 15.11 13.43
C CYS A 332 -5.93 16.30 14.42
N LYS A 333 -5.04 16.31 15.42
CA LYS A 333 -4.87 17.42 16.38
C LYS A 333 -4.04 18.59 15.84
N ALA A 334 -2.98 18.28 15.10
CA ALA A 334 -1.99 19.26 14.63
C ALA A 334 -1.32 18.74 13.35
N LEU A 335 -2.05 18.77 12.23
CA LEU A 335 -1.53 18.25 10.96
C LEU A 335 -0.45 19.20 10.43
N GLU A 336 0.76 18.69 10.18
CA GLU A 336 1.91 19.44 9.69
C GLU A 336 2.17 19.21 8.20
N ALA A 337 1.93 17.99 7.71
CA ALA A 337 2.13 17.63 6.31
C ALA A 337 0.95 16.81 5.78
N PHE A 338 0.41 17.23 4.63
CA PHE A 338 -0.64 16.50 3.92
C PHE A 338 -0.26 16.37 2.45
N SER A 339 -0.22 15.14 1.96
CA SER A 339 0.03 14.81 0.56
C SER A 339 -1.02 13.82 0.07
N TYR A 340 -1.67 14.14 -1.05
CA TYR A 340 -2.62 13.25 -1.70
C TYR A 340 -2.39 13.23 -3.21
N VAL A 341 -2.24 12.03 -3.78
CA VAL A 341 -2.22 11.78 -5.22
C VAL A 341 -3.35 10.82 -5.55
N THR A 342 -4.24 11.21 -6.45
CA THR A 342 -5.35 10.34 -6.87
C THR A 342 -4.84 9.14 -7.66
N GLY A 343 -5.43 7.97 -7.41
CA GLY A 343 -5.17 6.73 -8.14
C GLY A 343 -5.86 6.65 -9.50
N GLY A 344 -6.81 7.55 -9.77
CA GLY A 344 -7.66 7.39 -10.94
C GLY A 344 -8.66 6.24 -10.78
N ARG A 345 -9.36 5.91 -11.86
CA ARG A 345 -10.34 4.81 -11.90
C ARG A 345 -9.73 3.42 -11.66
N TYR A 346 -8.41 3.30 -11.74
CA TYR A 346 -7.67 2.06 -11.53
C TYR A 346 -7.60 1.61 -10.07
N VAL A 347 -7.94 2.48 -9.11
CA VAL A 347 -7.86 2.18 -7.67
C VAL A 347 -9.23 2.09 -7.05
N GLY A 348 -10.14 2.95 -7.46
CA GLY A 348 -11.53 2.98 -7.02
C GLY A 348 -12.27 4.08 -7.76
N PHE A 349 -13.57 4.14 -7.53
CA PHE A 349 -14.42 5.16 -8.16
C PHE A 349 -14.60 6.40 -7.27
N GLU A 350 -14.14 6.35 -6.02
CA GLU A 350 -14.26 7.45 -5.06
C GLU A 350 -13.16 8.49 -5.15
N GLN A 351 -13.57 9.75 -5.13
CA GLN A 351 -12.63 10.83 -4.99
C GLN A 351 -13.29 12.09 -4.42
N PHE A 352 -12.67 12.63 -3.37
CA PHE A 352 -12.99 13.98 -2.91
C PHE A 352 -12.46 15.05 -3.88
N ARG A 353 -13.14 16.19 -3.89
CA ARG A 353 -12.72 17.38 -4.64
C ARG A 353 -11.86 18.28 -3.75
N ALA A 354 -10.94 19.03 -4.35
CA ALA A 354 -10.10 19.98 -3.61
C ALA A 354 -10.91 20.99 -2.77
N GLN A 355 -12.06 21.46 -3.27
CA GLN A 355 -12.96 22.33 -2.53
C GLN A 355 -13.55 21.68 -1.26
N GLU A 356 -13.74 20.36 -1.26
CA GLU A 356 -14.30 19.60 -0.13
C GLU A 356 -13.25 19.38 0.96
N ALA A 357 -11.99 19.13 0.60
CA ALA A 357 -10.90 18.98 1.58
C ALA A 357 -10.48 20.32 2.22
N LYS A 358 -10.55 21.42 1.48
CA LYS A 358 -10.13 22.75 1.93
C LYS A 358 -10.67 23.17 3.31
N PRO A 359 -12.00 23.18 3.58
CA PRO A 359 -12.52 23.62 4.88
C PRO A 359 -12.00 22.78 6.04
N HIS A 360 -11.62 21.53 5.79
CA HIS A 360 -11.03 20.65 6.81
C HIS A 360 -9.54 20.96 7.00
N LEU A 361 -8.79 21.21 5.93
CA LEU A 361 -7.39 21.63 5.99
C LEU A 361 -7.22 23.00 6.66
N LEU A 362 -8.17 23.93 6.47
CA LEU A 362 -8.14 25.25 7.12
C LEU A 362 -8.19 25.19 8.65
N LYS A 363 -8.66 24.08 9.24
CA LYS A 363 -8.58 23.86 10.69
C LYS A 363 -7.13 23.74 11.16
N HIS A 364 -6.22 23.34 10.27
CA HIS A 364 -4.78 23.18 10.49
C HIS A 364 -3.97 24.35 9.94
N LYS A 365 -4.59 25.52 9.69
CA LYS A 365 -3.92 26.68 9.07
C LYS A 365 -2.64 27.16 9.78
N ALA A 366 -2.55 26.92 11.10
CA ALA A 366 -1.41 27.31 11.93
C ALA A 366 -0.38 26.20 12.16
N THR A 367 -0.65 24.97 11.70
CA THR A 367 0.26 23.82 11.87
C THR A 367 0.73 23.25 10.53
N LEU A 368 -0.09 23.34 9.49
CA LEU A 368 0.19 22.77 8.18
C LEU A 368 1.32 23.54 7.48
N LYS A 369 2.47 22.88 7.32
CA LYS A 369 3.70 23.39 6.70
C LYS A 369 3.87 22.91 5.26
N TYR A 370 3.37 21.71 4.95
CA TYR A 370 3.50 21.07 3.65
C TYR A 370 2.13 20.62 3.13
N LEU A 371 1.78 21.07 1.92
CA LEU A 371 0.57 20.64 1.23
C LEU A 371 0.92 20.19 -0.20
N ALA A 372 0.61 18.94 -0.50
CA ALA A 372 0.71 18.41 -1.85
C ALA A 372 -0.61 17.79 -2.30
N LEU A 373 -1.14 18.23 -3.44
CA LEU A 373 -2.36 17.68 -4.03
C LEU A 373 -2.15 17.44 -5.51
N ASP A 374 -2.32 16.19 -5.93
CA ASP A 374 -2.39 15.79 -7.33
C ASP A 374 -3.72 15.11 -7.58
N LEU A 375 -4.66 15.84 -8.17
CA LEU A 375 -5.98 15.28 -8.52
C LEU A 375 -6.10 15.03 -10.02
N SER A 376 -5.00 15.19 -10.78
CA SER A 376 -5.01 15.26 -12.24
C SER A 376 -5.32 13.95 -12.95
N HIS A 377 -5.00 12.81 -12.34
CA HIS A 377 -5.23 11.48 -12.91
C HIS A 377 -6.72 11.06 -12.96
N TRP A 378 -7.64 11.98 -12.65
CA TRP A 378 -9.07 11.72 -12.68
C TRP A 378 -9.70 12.04 -14.04
N ASN A 379 -10.25 11.01 -14.69
CA ASN A 379 -10.87 11.10 -16.01
C ASN A 379 -12.27 11.74 -16.02
N PHE A 380 -12.71 12.41 -14.95
CA PHE A 380 -13.99 13.14 -14.94
C PHE A 380 -13.76 14.66 -15.00
N PRO A 381 -13.51 15.21 -16.20
CA PRO A 381 -13.27 16.64 -16.40
C PRO A 381 -14.36 17.52 -15.78
N ARG A 382 -15.59 17.02 -15.60
CA ARG A 382 -16.72 17.80 -15.10
C ARG A 382 -16.70 18.14 -13.60
N THR A 383 -15.74 17.61 -12.82
CA THR A 383 -15.79 17.71 -11.35
C THR A 383 -14.57 18.36 -10.71
N PHE A 384 -13.61 18.85 -11.50
CA PHE A 384 -12.48 19.59 -10.98
C PHE A 384 -12.96 20.92 -10.38
N THR A 385 -12.89 21.02 -9.06
CA THR A 385 -13.08 22.29 -8.36
C THR A 385 -11.72 22.76 -7.90
N SER A 386 -11.43 24.05 -8.12
CA SER A 386 -10.16 24.62 -7.69
C SER A 386 -10.09 24.74 -6.16
N PHE A 387 -8.88 24.66 -5.61
CA PHE A 387 -8.61 24.88 -4.18
C PHE A 387 -8.85 26.35 -3.77
N LYS A 388 -8.98 27.27 -4.74
CA LYS A 388 -9.16 28.73 -4.52
C LYS A 388 -7.99 29.31 -3.68
N SER A 389 -8.26 30.33 -2.86
CA SER A 389 -7.22 31.01 -2.05
C SER A 389 -6.69 30.15 -0.91
N MET A 390 -5.37 30.19 -0.72
CA MET A 390 -4.61 29.64 0.40
C MET A 390 -4.06 30.74 1.32
N ALA A 391 -4.49 32.00 1.17
CA ALA A 391 -3.99 33.12 1.97
C ALA A 391 -4.19 32.95 3.48
N ASP A 392 -5.21 32.18 3.89
CA ASP A 392 -5.56 31.92 5.29
C ASP A 392 -4.56 31.01 6.02
N PHE A 393 -3.70 30.28 5.29
CA PHE A 393 -2.69 29.42 5.91
C PHE A 393 -1.53 30.26 6.43
N THR A 394 -1.31 30.26 7.75
CA THR A 394 -0.29 31.11 8.38
C THR A 394 1.07 30.42 8.52
N SER A 395 1.11 29.09 8.37
CA SER A 395 2.33 28.28 8.53
C SER A 395 2.71 27.48 7.30
N LEU A 396 1.97 27.61 6.19
CA LEU A 396 2.20 26.82 4.98
C LEU A 396 3.46 27.31 4.27
N GLU A 397 4.50 26.47 4.28
CA GLU A 397 5.83 26.80 3.76
C GLU A 397 6.06 26.24 2.37
N LYS A 398 5.44 25.11 2.03
CA LYS A 398 5.63 24.45 0.74
C LYS A 398 4.32 23.92 0.17
N VAL A 399 4.08 24.25 -1.09
CA VAL A 399 2.92 23.81 -1.88
C VAL A 399 3.37 23.08 -3.12
N VAL A 400 2.81 21.90 -3.36
CA VAL A 400 3.01 21.09 -4.58
C VAL A 400 1.65 20.73 -5.16
N MET A 401 1.23 21.37 -6.25
CA MET A 401 -0.12 21.13 -6.80
C MET A 401 -0.12 21.01 -8.32
N ASP A 402 -1.01 20.18 -8.85
CA ASP A 402 -1.34 20.26 -10.27
C ASP A 402 -2.05 21.59 -10.54
N TYR A 403 -1.83 22.13 -11.74
CA TYR A 403 -2.51 23.36 -12.13
C TYR A 403 -4.05 23.21 -12.10
N GLY A 404 -4.53 22.00 -12.38
CA GLY A 404 -5.91 21.55 -12.23
C GLY A 404 -6.50 21.94 -10.87
N THR A 405 -5.95 21.35 -9.83
CA THR A 405 -6.31 21.61 -8.44
C THR A 405 -6.10 23.07 -8.03
N LEU A 406 -5.03 23.72 -8.50
CA LEU A 406 -4.72 25.09 -8.08
C LEU A 406 -5.74 26.12 -8.62
N ARG A 407 -6.08 26.06 -9.92
CA ARG A 407 -6.87 27.09 -10.60
C ARG A 407 -7.88 26.60 -11.61
N TRP A 408 -7.69 25.42 -12.19
CA TRP A 408 -8.43 25.05 -13.38
C TRP A 408 -9.93 24.93 -13.09
N LYS A 409 -10.72 25.80 -13.74
CA LYS A 409 -12.12 25.50 -13.99
C LYS A 409 -12.16 24.69 -15.28
N PRO A 410 -12.57 23.41 -15.24
CA PRO A 410 -12.79 22.65 -16.45
C PRO A 410 -13.88 23.32 -17.26
N THR A 411 -13.57 23.53 -18.53
CA THR A 411 -14.55 23.97 -19.50
C THR A 411 -15.14 22.70 -20.09
N HIS A 412 -16.44 22.71 -20.33
CA HIS A 412 -17.18 21.53 -20.79
C HIS A 412 -16.66 20.97 -22.13
N HIS A 413 -15.73 21.66 -22.80
CA HIS A 413 -15.29 21.43 -24.18
C HIS A 413 -13.94 20.72 -24.35
N LEU A 414 -13.26 20.30 -23.28
CA LEU A 414 -12.07 19.43 -23.37
C LEU A 414 -12.33 17.93 -23.16
N ALA A 415 -13.59 17.52 -22.98
CA ALA A 415 -13.95 16.22 -23.51
C ALA A 415 -13.56 16.24 -25.00
N PRO A 416 -12.96 15.17 -25.56
CA PRO A 416 -12.65 15.13 -26.99
C PRO A 416 -13.97 15.30 -27.75
N VAL A 417 -14.33 16.54 -28.08
CA VAL A 417 -15.53 16.85 -28.83
C VAL A 417 -15.28 16.26 -30.21
N PRO A 418 -16.01 15.21 -30.60
CA PRO A 418 -15.91 14.70 -31.94
C PRO A 418 -16.55 15.76 -32.84
N LEU A 419 -15.72 16.60 -33.47
CA LEU A 419 -16.02 17.29 -34.74
C LEU A 419 -17.42 17.94 -34.88
N MET A 420 -18.05 18.39 -33.79
CA MET A 420 -19.39 18.94 -33.82
C MET A 420 -19.32 20.47 -33.74
N VAL A 421 -19.32 21.04 -34.95
CA VAL A 421 -19.90 22.32 -35.40
C VAL A 421 -19.22 23.62 -34.90
N ASP A 422 -18.72 24.38 -35.87
CA ASP A 422 -17.83 25.56 -35.77
C ASP A 422 -18.52 26.90 -35.43
N ASP A 423 -19.83 26.98 -35.20
CA ASP A 423 -20.55 28.26 -35.36
C ASP A 423 -20.96 29.02 -34.06
N PHE A 424 -20.39 28.72 -32.88
CA PHE A 424 -20.78 29.40 -31.62
C PHE A 424 -19.62 29.93 -30.73
N ARG A 425 -18.40 30.14 -31.23
CA ARG A 425 -17.18 30.16 -30.36
C ARG A 425 -16.35 31.45 -30.32
N ASP A 426 -16.86 32.56 -29.77
CA ASP A 426 -15.99 33.69 -29.38
C ASP A 426 -16.28 34.28 -27.98
N GLU A 427 -17.53 34.23 -27.48
CA GLU A 427 -17.86 34.83 -26.17
C GLU A 427 -17.49 33.92 -24.97
N GLU A 428 -17.61 32.59 -25.08
CA GLU A 428 -17.31 31.67 -23.96
C GLU A 428 -15.81 31.59 -23.62
N ASP A 429 -14.90 31.79 -24.59
CA ASP A 429 -13.45 31.63 -24.38
C ASP A 429 -12.85 32.70 -23.45
N ASN A 430 -13.43 33.91 -23.43
CA ASN A 430 -12.98 34.99 -22.55
C ASN A 430 -13.30 34.71 -21.07
N ASP A 431 -14.44 34.08 -20.78
CA ASP A 431 -14.84 33.73 -19.42
C ASP A 431 -13.93 32.65 -18.82
N ILE A 432 -13.52 31.71 -19.65
CA ILE A 432 -12.61 30.62 -19.28
C ILE A 432 -11.24 31.16 -18.89
N HIS A 433 -10.70 32.02 -19.75
CA HIS A 433 -9.40 32.61 -19.53
C HIS A 433 -9.40 33.48 -18.25
N THR A 434 -10.43 34.32 -18.10
CA THR A 434 -10.62 35.16 -16.92
C THR A 434 -10.76 34.33 -15.64
N ALA A 435 -11.53 33.24 -15.66
CA ALA A 435 -11.69 32.35 -14.52
C ALA A 435 -10.38 31.66 -14.09
N ASN A 436 -9.43 31.49 -15.01
CA ASN A 436 -8.13 30.88 -14.74
C ASN A 436 -7.04 31.89 -14.35
N THR A 437 -7.26 33.19 -14.56
CA THR A 437 -6.30 34.26 -14.24
C THR A 437 -6.75 35.14 -13.06
N GLN A 438 -8.04 35.18 -12.74
CA GLN A 438 -8.61 36.00 -11.66
C GLN A 438 -9.13 35.16 -10.47
N PRO A 439 -8.82 35.56 -9.21
CA PRO A 439 -7.90 36.65 -8.84
C PRO A 439 -6.45 36.30 -9.21
N PRO A 440 -5.48 37.21 -9.20
CA PRO A 440 -4.07 36.92 -9.51
C PRO A 440 -3.45 35.82 -8.64
N LEU A 441 -2.48 35.06 -9.18
CA LEU A 441 -1.81 33.98 -8.42
C LEU A 441 -1.17 34.44 -7.09
N PRO A 442 -0.43 35.57 -7.04
CA PRO A 442 0.14 36.08 -5.80
C PRO A 442 -0.87 36.30 -4.67
N ASP A 443 -2.12 36.63 -5.00
CA ASP A 443 -3.19 36.91 -4.02
C ASP A 443 -3.84 35.64 -3.46
N LEU A 444 -3.63 34.50 -4.13
CA LEU A 444 -4.07 33.19 -3.63
C LEU A 444 -3.05 32.54 -2.69
N LEU A 445 -1.82 33.03 -2.61
CA LEU A 445 -0.75 32.35 -1.87
C LEU A 445 -0.68 32.85 -0.41
N PRO A 446 -0.29 31.98 0.53
CA PRO A 446 -0.06 32.42 1.90
C PRO A 446 1.26 33.19 2.04
N PRO A 447 1.32 34.18 2.94
CA PRO A 447 2.54 34.97 3.17
C PRO A 447 3.71 34.15 3.74
N SER A 448 3.42 32.99 4.34
CA SER A 448 4.42 32.04 4.87
C SER A 448 5.08 31.17 3.80
N LEU A 449 4.57 31.18 2.56
CA LEU A 449 5.03 30.26 1.51
C LEU A 449 6.48 30.53 1.13
N LYS A 450 7.32 29.49 1.16
CA LYS A 450 8.74 29.51 0.78
C LYS A 450 8.98 28.85 -0.57
N GLU A 451 8.27 27.77 -0.88
CA GLU A 451 8.44 27.00 -2.12
C GLU A 451 7.08 26.69 -2.77
N LEU A 452 6.92 27.08 -4.03
CA LEU A 452 5.76 26.75 -4.86
C LEU A 452 6.18 25.84 -6.01
N ILE A 453 5.56 24.67 -6.12
CA ILE A 453 5.77 23.73 -7.22
C ILE A 453 4.42 23.51 -7.92
N ILE A 454 4.34 23.91 -9.18
CA ILE A 454 3.16 23.69 -10.02
C ILE A 454 3.53 22.67 -11.07
N PHE A 455 2.75 21.61 -11.21
CA PHE A 455 2.95 20.61 -12.25
C PHE A 455 1.75 20.48 -13.18
N GLN A 456 1.98 19.85 -14.33
CA GLN A 456 1.05 19.83 -15.46
C GLN A 456 0.57 21.24 -15.85
N ALA A 457 1.47 22.22 -15.75
CA ALA A 457 1.12 23.61 -15.97
C ALA A 457 0.81 23.86 -17.46
N PRO A 458 -0.39 24.38 -17.81
CA PRO A 458 -0.75 24.79 -19.15
C PRO A 458 -0.11 26.14 -19.50
N PRO A 459 -0.08 26.54 -20.79
CA PRO A 459 0.42 27.84 -21.23
C PRO A 459 -0.08 29.07 -20.44
N VAL A 460 -1.35 29.08 -20.03
CA VAL A 460 -1.96 30.18 -19.24
C VAL A 460 -1.30 30.40 -17.86
N VAL A 461 -0.48 29.45 -17.38
CA VAL A 461 0.32 29.66 -16.16
C VAL A 461 1.28 30.84 -16.30
N VAL A 462 1.75 31.17 -17.51
CA VAL A 462 2.69 32.30 -17.72
C VAL A 462 2.06 33.60 -17.25
N GLU A 463 0.81 33.86 -17.60
CA GLU A 463 0.11 35.09 -17.22
C GLU A 463 -0.11 35.17 -15.71
N ASN A 464 -0.48 34.04 -15.10
CA ASN A 464 -0.56 33.92 -13.65
C ASN A 464 0.78 34.22 -12.95
N LEU A 465 1.90 33.79 -13.55
CA LEU A 465 3.24 34.07 -13.04
C LEU A 465 3.67 35.52 -13.29
N LEU A 466 3.27 36.13 -14.41
CA LEU A 466 3.54 37.55 -14.67
C LEU A 466 2.82 38.48 -13.69
N ALA A 467 1.70 38.04 -13.10
CA ALA A 467 1.06 38.80 -12.04
C ALA A 467 1.97 39.02 -10.81
N PHE A 468 3.06 38.24 -10.66
CA PHE A 468 4.07 38.55 -9.64
C PHE A 468 4.80 39.87 -9.90
N GLU A 469 4.89 40.34 -11.15
CA GLU A 469 5.51 41.61 -11.53
C GLU A 469 4.88 42.77 -10.75
N THR A 470 3.54 42.84 -10.76
CA THR A 470 2.75 43.87 -10.06
C THR A 470 2.57 43.59 -8.57
N SER A 471 2.67 42.33 -8.14
CA SER A 471 2.59 41.98 -6.72
C SER A 471 3.74 42.59 -5.91
N SER A 472 3.40 43.10 -4.72
CA SER A 472 4.41 43.64 -3.81
C SER A 472 5.14 42.49 -3.12
N ARG A 473 6.45 42.62 -2.90
CA ARG A 473 7.21 41.65 -2.09
C ARG A 473 6.65 41.52 -0.66
N ALA A 474 5.89 42.52 -0.20
CA ALA A 474 5.19 42.49 1.08
C ALA A 474 4.05 41.47 1.13
N GLN A 475 3.42 41.11 0.00
CA GLN A 475 2.36 40.08 -0.04
C GLN A 475 2.92 38.68 0.16
N ASN A 476 4.07 38.37 -0.46
CA ASN A 476 4.71 37.07 -0.41
C ASN A 476 6.18 37.19 0.05
N PRO A 477 6.43 37.64 1.31
CA PRO A 477 7.77 37.98 1.77
C PRO A 477 8.70 36.78 1.90
N SER A 478 8.14 35.59 2.13
CA SER A 478 8.89 34.35 2.40
C SER A 478 9.23 33.57 1.15
N LEU A 479 8.63 33.91 -0.01
CA LEU A 479 8.71 33.11 -1.21
C LEU A 479 10.13 33.12 -1.79
N ALA A 480 10.79 31.97 -1.74
CA ALA A 480 12.18 31.80 -2.12
C ALA A 480 12.34 31.04 -3.44
N SER A 481 11.41 30.16 -3.80
CA SER A 481 11.49 29.38 -5.04
C SER A 481 10.14 29.08 -5.67
N ILE A 482 10.11 29.13 -7.01
CA ILE A 482 8.99 28.70 -7.85
C ILE A 482 9.52 27.69 -8.87
N LYS A 483 8.88 26.53 -8.95
CA LYS A 483 9.20 25.47 -9.91
C LYS A 483 7.97 25.13 -10.74
N ILE A 484 8.13 25.13 -12.06
CA ILE A 484 7.05 24.83 -13.00
C ILE A 484 7.41 23.59 -13.80
N HIS A 485 6.61 22.54 -13.64
CA HIS A 485 6.67 21.36 -14.48
C HIS A 485 5.61 21.48 -15.56
N THR A 486 6.04 21.76 -16.78
CA THR A 486 5.15 21.96 -17.92
C THR A 486 4.76 20.60 -18.48
N SER A 487 3.54 20.48 -19.02
CA SER A 487 3.18 19.32 -19.84
C SER A 487 4.03 19.29 -21.13
N ARG A 488 3.93 18.22 -21.94
CA ARG A 488 4.72 18.05 -23.19
C ARG A 488 4.61 19.23 -24.18
N ARG A 489 3.66 20.14 -24.00
CA ARG A 489 3.53 21.38 -24.79
C ARG A 489 4.63 22.36 -24.39
N ARG A 490 5.52 22.68 -25.34
CA ARG A 490 6.63 23.62 -25.12
C ARG A 490 6.09 25.01 -24.78
N MET A 491 6.48 25.54 -23.63
CA MET A 491 6.21 26.92 -23.22
C MET A 491 6.96 27.97 -24.05
N THR A 492 7.96 27.54 -24.84
CA THR A 492 8.88 28.42 -25.58
C THR A 492 8.21 29.31 -26.63
N GLY A 493 6.95 29.04 -26.99
CA GLY A 493 6.16 29.87 -27.90
C GLY A 493 5.14 30.78 -27.20
N VAL A 494 5.00 30.68 -25.88
CA VAL A 494 4.01 31.47 -25.13
C VAL A 494 4.56 32.89 -24.95
N PRO A 495 3.80 33.94 -25.29
CA PRO A 495 4.23 35.32 -25.10
C PRO A 495 4.72 35.58 -23.68
N ASN A 496 5.80 36.34 -23.54
CA ASN A 496 6.41 36.72 -22.25
C ASN A 496 7.02 35.58 -21.42
N HIS A 497 6.98 34.31 -21.84
CA HIS A 497 7.60 33.20 -21.12
C HIS A 497 9.09 33.43 -20.84
N SER A 498 9.82 33.92 -21.84
CA SER A 498 11.26 34.23 -21.74
C SER A 498 11.60 35.32 -20.72
N ARG A 499 10.62 36.11 -20.27
CA ARG A 499 10.82 37.16 -19.26
C ARG A 499 10.78 36.62 -17.83
N LEU A 500 10.15 35.46 -17.58
CA LEU A 500 9.93 34.92 -16.23
C LEU A 500 11.23 34.75 -15.42
N PRO A 501 12.32 34.16 -15.96
CA PRO A 501 13.55 33.98 -15.17
C PRO A 501 14.16 35.29 -14.69
N ALA A 502 14.17 36.33 -15.55
CA ALA A 502 14.72 37.65 -15.20
C ALA A 502 13.83 38.36 -14.16
N MET A 503 12.51 38.32 -14.34
CA MET A 503 11.53 38.90 -13.42
C MET A 503 11.64 38.30 -12.02
N PHE A 504 11.75 36.97 -11.90
CA PHE A 504 11.90 36.32 -10.61
C PHE A 504 13.29 36.56 -9.99
N ALA A 505 14.35 36.60 -10.79
CA ALA A 505 15.69 36.95 -10.32
C ALA A 505 15.75 38.36 -9.71
N GLU A 506 15.08 39.35 -10.31
CA GLU A 506 14.97 40.72 -9.77
C GLU A 506 14.28 40.75 -8.40
N LYS A 507 13.27 39.90 -8.20
CA LYS A 507 12.58 39.75 -6.90
C LYS A 507 13.35 38.87 -5.90
N GLY A 508 14.46 38.27 -6.29
CA GLY A 508 15.25 37.34 -5.47
C GLY A 508 14.58 35.98 -5.27
N ILE A 509 13.75 35.55 -6.22
CA ILE A 509 13.02 34.28 -6.20
C ILE A 509 13.70 33.33 -7.20
N ALA A 510 14.07 32.13 -6.74
CA ALA A 510 14.66 31.11 -7.60
C ALA A 510 13.59 30.47 -8.50
N TYR A 511 13.67 30.74 -9.80
CA TYR A 511 12.78 30.15 -10.81
C TYR A 511 13.45 28.97 -11.51
N ALA A 512 12.73 27.85 -11.65
CA ALA A 512 13.20 26.70 -12.42
C ALA A 512 12.07 26.00 -13.19
N GLU A 513 12.41 25.46 -14.36
CA GLU A 513 11.55 24.59 -15.16
C GLU A 513 12.17 23.19 -15.24
N PRO A 514 12.17 22.44 -14.14
CA PRO A 514 12.69 21.08 -14.14
C PRO A 514 11.89 20.22 -15.14
N THR A 515 12.61 19.38 -15.88
CA THR A 515 11.96 18.34 -16.68
C THR A 515 11.11 17.45 -15.77
N VAL A 516 9.95 17.01 -16.26
CA VAL A 516 9.18 15.98 -15.57
C VAL A 516 10.03 14.71 -15.57
N THR A 517 10.65 14.43 -14.43
CA THR A 517 11.38 13.19 -14.20
C THR A 517 10.49 12.23 -13.43
N MET A 518 10.83 10.95 -13.46
CA MET A 518 10.20 9.96 -12.58
C MET A 518 10.43 10.30 -11.10
N ASP A 519 11.41 11.13 -10.74
CA ASP A 519 11.62 11.63 -9.37
C ASP A 519 10.68 12.82 -9.09
N PHE A 520 9.38 12.59 -9.26
CA PHE A 520 8.33 13.60 -9.12
C PHE A 520 8.41 14.30 -7.74
N PRO A 521 8.08 15.61 -7.63
CA PRO A 521 8.26 16.37 -6.39
C PRO A 521 7.39 15.90 -5.21
N ILE A 522 6.47 14.97 -5.44
CA ILE A 522 5.66 14.33 -4.42
C ILE A 522 6.40 13.08 -3.92
N PRO A 523 6.51 12.85 -2.60
CA PRO A 523 7.14 11.65 -2.06
C PRO A 523 6.58 10.37 -2.72
N GLN A 524 7.42 9.69 -3.50
CA GLN A 524 7.02 8.50 -4.22
C GLN A 524 7.19 7.25 -3.37
N MET A 525 6.11 6.84 -2.71
CA MET A 525 5.90 5.47 -2.26
C MET A 525 6.00 4.46 -3.41
N TYR A 526 5.73 4.83 -4.66
CA TYR A 526 5.97 3.94 -5.81
C TYR A 526 7.38 3.34 -5.81
N ASN A 527 8.41 4.14 -5.51
CA ASN A 527 9.79 3.63 -5.40
C ASN A 527 9.96 2.62 -4.26
N TRP A 528 9.27 2.83 -3.14
CA TRP A 528 9.23 1.86 -2.06
C TRP A 528 8.56 0.56 -2.56
N VAL A 529 7.38 0.63 -3.18
CA VAL A 529 6.61 -0.53 -3.64
C VAL A 529 7.31 -1.31 -4.75
N VAL A 530 7.66 -0.65 -5.86
CA VAL A 530 8.13 -1.28 -7.11
C VAL A 530 9.62 -1.61 -7.11
N ARG A 531 10.44 -0.92 -6.31
CA ARG A 531 11.90 -1.12 -6.32
C ARG A 531 12.45 -1.67 -4.99
N PRO A 532 12.07 -2.89 -4.56
CA PRO A 532 12.72 -3.53 -3.41
C PRO A 532 14.22 -3.80 -3.66
N THR A 533 14.66 -3.83 -4.92
CA THR A 533 16.03 -4.10 -5.34
C THR A 533 16.99 -2.91 -5.20
N ASN A 534 16.49 -1.68 -5.03
CA ASN A 534 17.34 -0.48 -4.96
C ASN A 534 17.75 -0.09 -3.53
N ARG A 535 17.88 -1.05 -2.60
CA ARG A 535 18.77 -0.83 -1.45
C ARG A 535 20.19 -0.79 -2.01
N ARG A 536 20.60 0.44 -2.32
CA ARG A 536 21.92 0.84 -2.76
C ARG A 536 22.95 0.29 -1.77
N ALA A 537 23.55 -0.86 -2.07
CA ALA A 537 24.59 -1.43 -1.25
C ALA A 537 25.80 -0.50 -1.36
N THR A 538 26.35 -0.07 -0.23
CA THR A 538 27.48 0.86 -0.23
C THR A 538 28.67 0.15 0.39
N ARG A 539 29.82 0.13 -0.31
CA ARG A 539 31.02 -0.55 0.19
C ARG A 539 32.26 0.28 -0.02
N TRP A 540 33.16 0.25 0.96
CA TRP A 540 34.46 0.85 0.82
C TRP A 540 35.23 0.19 -0.33
N ASN A 541 35.54 0.97 -1.37
CA ASN A 541 36.45 0.55 -2.41
C ASN A 541 37.88 0.96 -2.01
N PRO A 542 38.75 0.00 -1.64
CA PRO A 542 40.11 0.32 -1.21
C PRO A 542 40.96 0.92 -2.33
N ARG A 543 40.71 0.57 -3.61
CA ARG A 543 41.42 1.16 -4.76
C ARG A 543 41.04 2.63 -4.95
N ALA A 544 39.74 2.91 -4.92
CA ALA A 544 39.23 4.27 -5.10
C ALA A 544 39.31 5.13 -3.83
N LYS A 545 39.65 4.52 -2.68
CA LYS A 545 39.64 5.13 -1.35
C LYS A 545 38.36 5.93 -1.07
N ARG A 546 37.23 5.39 -1.50
CA ARG A 546 35.90 5.97 -1.28
C ARG A 546 34.88 4.87 -1.17
N TYR A 547 33.78 5.15 -0.47
CA TYR A 547 32.59 4.32 -0.56
C TYR A 547 32.01 4.39 -1.97
N GLN A 548 31.72 3.23 -2.55
CA GLN A 548 31.01 3.09 -3.81
C GLN A 548 29.65 2.50 -3.54
N THR A 549 28.65 3.05 -4.21
CA THR A 549 27.27 2.64 -4.06
C THR A 549 26.83 1.89 -5.31
N PHE A 550 26.28 0.71 -5.12
CA PHE A 550 25.88 -0.20 -6.18
C PHE A 550 24.36 -0.19 -6.30
N ALA A 551 23.84 0.04 -7.50
CA ALA A 551 22.40 0.07 -7.75
C ALA A 551 21.78 -1.33 -7.67
N SER A 552 22.56 -2.37 -7.95
CA SER A 552 22.11 -3.76 -7.90
C SER A 552 23.05 -4.65 -7.08
N ARG A 553 22.50 -5.76 -6.57
CA ARG A 553 23.28 -6.83 -5.92
C ARG A 553 24.27 -7.49 -6.90
N TYR A 554 23.95 -7.51 -8.19
CA TYR A 554 24.82 -8.03 -9.23
C TYR A 554 26.09 -7.17 -9.37
N ASP A 555 25.92 -5.85 -9.49
CA ASP A 555 27.05 -4.91 -9.55
C ASP A 555 27.90 -4.99 -8.28
N TYR A 556 27.24 -5.10 -7.12
CA TYR A 556 27.91 -5.32 -5.85
C TYR A 556 28.72 -6.62 -5.84
N ARG A 557 28.16 -7.75 -6.31
CA ARG A 557 28.86 -9.04 -6.35
C ARG A 557 30.04 -9.00 -7.30
N ARG A 558 29.85 -8.45 -8.51
CA ARG A 558 30.93 -8.25 -9.49
C ARG A 558 32.05 -7.41 -8.90
N PHE A 559 31.71 -6.31 -8.23
CA PHE A 559 32.69 -5.49 -7.51
C PHE A 559 33.44 -6.28 -6.43
N CYS A 560 32.74 -7.10 -5.63
CA CYS A 560 33.37 -7.97 -4.64
C CYS A 560 34.34 -8.95 -5.30
N ASP A 561 33.94 -9.58 -6.41
CA ASP A 561 34.78 -10.52 -7.15
C ASP A 561 36.01 -9.83 -7.73
N GLU A 562 35.86 -8.63 -8.30
CA GLU A 562 36.96 -7.82 -8.83
C GLU A 562 37.95 -7.37 -7.74
N VAL A 563 37.46 -6.99 -6.55
CA VAL A 563 38.30 -6.53 -5.44
C VAL A 563 38.95 -7.71 -4.69
N LEU A 564 38.26 -8.83 -4.54
CA LEU A 564 38.75 -9.98 -3.76
C LEU A 564 39.68 -10.92 -4.58
N ARG A 565 39.56 -10.97 -5.92
CA ARG A 565 40.39 -11.86 -6.75
C ARG A 565 41.84 -11.41 -6.92
N GLU A 566 42.15 -10.12 -6.75
CA GLU A 566 43.51 -9.60 -6.95
C GLU A 566 44.54 -10.01 -5.86
N GLY A 567 44.12 -10.75 -4.83
CA GLY A 567 44.98 -11.09 -3.71
C GLY A 567 45.83 -12.36 -3.85
N LYS A 568 45.63 -13.20 -4.88
CA LYS A 568 46.31 -14.51 -4.92
C LYS A 568 47.34 -14.71 -6.03
N ASP A 569 47.14 -14.19 -7.23
CA ASP A 569 48.13 -14.33 -8.30
C ASP A 569 48.07 -13.07 -9.16
N GLY A 570 49.13 -12.25 -9.17
CA GLY A 570 49.24 -11.02 -9.96
C GLY A 570 49.34 -11.23 -11.47
N GLY A 571 48.61 -12.20 -12.02
CA GLY A 571 48.49 -12.45 -13.45
C GLY A 571 47.28 -11.71 -14.03
N PRO A 572 47.36 -11.23 -15.29
CA PRO A 572 46.20 -10.71 -16.00
C PRO A 572 45.09 -11.77 -16.04
N PRO A 573 43.82 -11.39 -15.87
CA PRO A 573 42.71 -12.33 -15.88
C PRO A 573 42.71 -13.08 -17.21
N ALA A 574 42.75 -14.41 -17.15
CA ALA A 574 42.53 -15.23 -18.33
C ALA A 574 41.17 -14.84 -18.95
N PRO A 575 41.07 -14.70 -20.28
CA PRO A 575 39.82 -14.32 -20.94
C PRO A 575 38.74 -15.31 -20.52
N GLU A 576 37.69 -14.76 -19.90
CA GLU A 576 36.61 -15.52 -19.29
C GLU A 576 36.01 -16.50 -20.30
N ARG A 577 36.01 -17.80 -19.92
CA ARG A 577 35.02 -18.72 -20.47
C ARG A 577 33.66 -18.13 -20.13
N ARG A 578 32.92 -17.69 -21.17
CA ARG A 578 31.51 -17.31 -21.08
C ARG A 578 30.79 -18.36 -20.25
N LEU A 579 30.39 -17.98 -19.03
CA LEU A 579 29.35 -18.70 -18.30
C LEU A 579 28.13 -18.71 -19.21
N GLY A 580 27.63 -19.91 -19.51
CA GLY A 580 26.47 -20.10 -20.37
C GLY A 580 25.20 -19.44 -19.79
N PRO A 581 24.17 -19.23 -20.62
CA PRO A 581 22.94 -18.56 -20.24
C PRO A 581 22.06 -19.50 -19.40
N HIS A 582 22.37 -19.71 -18.11
CA HIS A 582 21.50 -20.51 -17.21
C HIS A 582 21.44 -20.02 -15.77
N ASP A 583 21.83 -18.77 -15.49
CA ASP A 583 21.29 -18.05 -14.33
C ASP A 583 20.10 -17.21 -14.82
N GLU A 584 19.08 -17.88 -15.39
CA GLU A 584 17.77 -17.24 -15.47
C GLU A 584 17.34 -16.95 -14.02
N PRO A 585 17.03 -15.70 -13.66
CA PRO A 585 16.37 -15.45 -12.40
C PRO A 585 15.14 -16.35 -12.38
N LEU A 586 14.92 -17.11 -11.31
CA LEU A 586 13.62 -17.72 -11.05
C LEU A 586 12.57 -16.63 -11.29
N ALA A 587 11.96 -16.67 -12.48
CA ALA A 587 10.75 -15.96 -12.75
C ALA A 587 9.81 -16.56 -11.71
N CYS A 588 9.44 -15.75 -10.72
CA CYS A 588 8.12 -15.95 -10.17
C CYS A 588 7.19 -15.64 -11.34
N ASP A 589 6.95 -16.65 -12.20
CA ASP A 589 5.85 -16.71 -13.15
C ASP A 589 4.58 -16.79 -12.32
N HIS A 590 4.26 -15.68 -11.65
CA HIS A 590 2.90 -15.31 -11.42
C HIS A 590 2.47 -14.67 -12.73
N HIS A 591 1.68 -15.43 -13.50
CA HIS A 591 0.94 -15.01 -14.69
C HIS A 591 1.38 -13.65 -15.22
N GLU A 592 2.18 -13.68 -16.28
CA GLU A 592 2.08 -12.64 -17.30
C GLU A 592 0.57 -12.33 -17.45
N CYS A 593 0.17 -11.10 -17.14
CA CYS A 593 -0.93 -10.43 -17.85
C CYS A 593 -0.51 -10.43 -19.32
N ARG A 594 -0.70 -11.59 -19.94
CA ARG A 594 -0.47 -11.82 -21.34
C ARG A 594 -1.79 -11.49 -21.99
N ASP A 595 -2.02 -10.19 -22.16
CA ASP A 595 -3.12 -9.74 -22.99
C ASP A 595 -2.95 -10.33 -24.38
N ALA A 596 -4.07 -10.84 -24.84
CA ALA A 596 -4.32 -11.53 -26.08
C ALA A 596 -3.82 -10.71 -27.28
N LEU A 597 -2.63 -11.05 -27.79
CA LEU A 597 -2.25 -10.80 -29.19
C LEU A 597 -3.03 -11.81 -30.06
N TRP A 598 -4.24 -11.42 -30.48
CA TRP A 598 -4.91 -12.01 -31.62
C TRP A 598 -4.61 -11.09 -32.81
N ASP A 599 -3.54 -11.43 -33.54
CA ASP A 599 -3.35 -10.94 -34.91
C ASP A 599 -4.26 -11.78 -35.82
N ASP A 600 -5.47 -11.28 -36.07
CA ASP A 600 -6.23 -11.60 -37.28
C ASP A 600 -5.77 -10.65 -38.38
N ASP A 601 -4.81 -11.09 -39.19
CA ASP A 601 -4.68 -10.62 -40.58
C ASP A 601 -4.03 -11.72 -41.42
N ALA A 602 -4.87 -12.69 -41.80
CA ALA A 602 -4.58 -13.65 -42.84
C ALA A 602 -4.77 -13.00 -44.22
N SER A 603 -3.66 -12.56 -44.83
CA SER A 603 -3.59 -12.38 -46.28
C SER A 603 -2.60 -13.38 -46.89
N SER A 604 -3.19 -14.34 -47.60
CA SER A 604 -2.65 -15.26 -48.61
C SER A 604 -1.32 -14.88 -49.25
N VAL A 605 -0.32 -15.78 -49.18
CA VAL A 605 0.59 -16.09 -50.30
C VAL A 605 1.00 -17.57 -50.18
N ASP A 606 0.63 -18.35 -51.19
CA ASP A 606 1.14 -19.68 -51.50
C ASP A 606 2.66 -19.64 -51.73
N ASP A 607 3.40 -20.64 -51.25
CA ASP A 607 4.29 -21.43 -52.11
C ASP A 607 4.95 -22.57 -51.32
N GLU A 608 5.26 -23.60 -52.08
CA GLU A 608 5.48 -25.00 -51.77
C GLU A 608 6.90 -25.33 -51.22
N ASP A 609 7.01 -26.59 -50.75
CA ASP A 609 8.22 -27.42 -50.66
C ASP A 609 9.29 -27.07 -49.59
N ASP A 610 9.45 -27.95 -48.58
CA ASP A 610 10.36 -29.10 -48.72
C ASP A 610 10.44 -29.93 -47.43
N ASP A 611 10.56 -31.23 -47.67
CA ASP A 611 10.66 -32.33 -46.72
C ASP A 611 11.96 -32.34 -45.87
N ALA A 612 11.86 -33.07 -44.76
CA ALA A 612 12.93 -33.71 -43.98
C ALA A 612 13.67 -32.86 -42.91
N ILE A 613 13.42 -33.19 -41.63
CA ILE A 613 14.38 -33.90 -40.75
C ILE A 613 13.65 -34.29 -39.45
N VAL A 614 13.43 -35.59 -39.32
CA VAL A 614 13.04 -36.29 -38.10
C VAL A 614 14.33 -36.83 -37.45
N ASP A 615 14.32 -36.99 -36.12
CA ASP A 615 15.33 -37.61 -35.24
C ASP A 615 16.45 -36.73 -34.66
N HIS A 616 16.17 -36.02 -33.55
CA HIS A 616 17.10 -35.96 -32.39
C HIS A 616 16.46 -35.38 -31.12
N LEU A 617 15.64 -36.16 -30.41
CA LEU A 617 15.24 -35.83 -29.03
C LEU A 617 14.75 -37.08 -28.27
N MET A 618 15.66 -38.01 -27.98
CA MET A 618 15.48 -38.96 -26.89
C MET A 618 16.82 -39.25 -26.22
N GLY A 619 16.88 -38.94 -24.93
CA GLY A 619 17.90 -39.45 -24.03
C GLY A 619 18.54 -38.38 -23.18
N PHE A 620 17.98 -38.12 -22.00
CA PHE A 620 18.75 -37.91 -20.76
C PHE A 620 17.77 -37.82 -19.59
N ASN A 621 17.38 -38.99 -19.06
CA ASN A 621 16.77 -39.09 -17.74
C ASN A 621 17.25 -40.39 -17.09
N GLN A 622 18.42 -40.34 -16.46
CA GLN A 622 18.93 -41.37 -15.55
C GLN A 622 20.18 -40.84 -14.83
N MET A 623 20.02 -40.33 -13.61
CA MET A 623 20.99 -40.49 -12.51
C MET A 623 20.45 -39.80 -11.25
N TYR A 624 19.91 -40.60 -10.33
CA TYR A 624 19.92 -40.51 -8.86
C TYR A 624 18.97 -41.67 -8.43
N GLY A 625 19.45 -42.87 -8.12
CA GLY A 625 20.07 -43.20 -6.82
C GLY A 625 19.00 -43.02 -5.72
N GLY A 626 18.15 -43.99 -5.41
CA GLY A 626 18.51 -45.29 -4.86
C GLY A 626 18.38 -45.27 -3.33
N MET A 627 17.15 -45.28 -2.80
CA MET A 627 16.89 -45.66 -1.40
C MET A 627 15.69 -46.61 -1.32
N VAL A 628 15.95 -47.74 -0.69
CA VAL A 628 15.05 -48.85 -0.42
C VAL A 628 14.39 -48.61 0.94
N PHE A 629 13.06 -48.66 1.01
CA PHE A 629 12.32 -48.86 2.26
C PHE A 629 11.58 -50.20 2.21
N PRO A 630 11.64 -51.03 3.28
CA PRO A 630 10.96 -52.30 3.33
C PRO A 630 9.48 -52.09 3.68
N GLY A 631 8.62 -52.82 3.00
CA GLY A 631 7.17 -52.69 3.09
C GLY A 631 6.52 -53.28 4.34
N ASN A 632 5.22 -53.07 4.42
CA ASN A 632 4.24 -54.02 4.98
C ASN A 632 2.81 -53.61 4.54
N PRO A 633 1.77 -54.44 4.73
CA PRO A 633 0.94 -54.86 3.62
C PRO A 633 -0.52 -54.40 3.71
N LEU A 634 -1.15 -54.46 2.55
CA LEU A 634 -2.57 -54.65 2.23
C LEU A 634 -3.50 -54.96 3.41
N SER A 635 -4.52 -54.12 3.59
CA SER A 635 -5.79 -54.50 4.23
C SER A 635 -6.94 -54.25 3.28
N MET A 636 -7.66 -55.32 2.98
CA MET A 636 -8.94 -55.37 2.28
C MET A 636 -10.11 -55.01 3.20
N GLY A 637 -11.18 -54.52 2.59
CA GLY A 637 -12.55 -54.43 3.13
C GLY A 637 -13.18 -53.12 2.63
N GLY A 638 -14.33 -53.06 2.00
CA GLY A 638 -15.39 -53.99 1.60
C GLY A 638 -16.53 -53.08 1.07
N PRO A 639 -17.39 -53.50 0.14
CA PRO A 639 -18.40 -52.62 -0.44
C PRO A 639 -19.60 -52.45 0.50
N VAL A 640 -20.10 -51.22 0.62
CA VAL A 640 -21.37 -50.93 1.29
C VAL A 640 -22.34 -50.43 0.21
N ASP A 641 -23.37 -51.24 -0.02
CA ASP A 641 -24.56 -50.90 -0.80
C ASP A 641 -25.41 -49.87 -0.06
N PHE A 642 -25.89 -48.85 -0.77
CA PHE A 642 -27.07 -48.08 -0.37
C PHE A 642 -27.92 -47.77 -1.60
N ASP A 643 -28.99 -48.54 -1.74
CA ASP A 643 -30.17 -48.18 -2.51
C ASP A 643 -30.91 -47.05 -1.78
N HIS A 644 -31.27 -45.99 -2.49
CA HIS A 644 -32.48 -45.21 -2.19
C HIS A 644 -32.97 -44.52 -3.47
N GLU A 645 -33.96 -45.15 -4.09
CA GLU A 645 -34.93 -44.50 -4.95
C GLU A 645 -35.83 -43.60 -4.09
N THR A 646 -35.97 -42.34 -4.48
CA THR A 646 -37.15 -41.53 -4.16
C THR A 646 -37.43 -40.59 -5.32
N GLU A 647 -38.42 -40.97 -6.11
CA GLU A 647 -39.14 -40.08 -7.02
C GLU A 647 -39.90 -39.04 -6.18
N SER A 648 -39.80 -37.76 -6.54
CA SER A 648 -40.83 -36.79 -6.18
C SER A 648 -40.96 -35.72 -7.26
N ALA A 649 -42.12 -35.72 -7.88
CA ALA A 649 -42.59 -34.75 -8.85
C ALA A 649 -43.42 -33.68 -8.13
N GLY A 650 -43.23 -32.41 -8.50
CA GLY A 650 -44.08 -31.28 -8.13
C GLY A 650 -43.50 -30.00 -8.74
N SER A 651 -43.91 -29.61 -9.94
CA SER A 651 -45.05 -28.70 -10.21
C SER A 651 -44.78 -27.27 -9.75
N TYR A 652 -44.25 -26.46 -10.67
CA TYR A 652 -44.22 -25.00 -10.59
C TYR A 652 -45.65 -24.47 -10.77
N ASP A 653 -46.18 -23.79 -9.75
CA ASP A 653 -47.34 -22.91 -9.89
C ASP A 653 -46.94 -21.48 -9.56
N SER A 654 -47.07 -20.63 -10.57
CA SER A 654 -46.94 -19.18 -10.52
C SER A 654 -48.16 -18.57 -9.84
N LEU A 655 -47.95 -17.75 -8.81
CA LEU A 655 -48.97 -16.80 -8.33
C LEU A 655 -48.36 -15.42 -8.11
N THR A 656 -48.80 -14.52 -8.98
CA THR A 656 -48.81 -13.06 -8.84
C THR A 656 -49.66 -12.66 -7.64
N SER A 657 -49.19 -11.74 -6.79
CA SER A 657 -50.06 -10.96 -5.92
C SER A 657 -49.52 -9.54 -5.79
N ASP A 658 -50.33 -8.62 -6.31
CA ASP A 658 -50.37 -7.19 -5.97
C ASP A 658 -50.42 -6.98 -4.46
N GLY A 659 -49.82 -5.89 -4.01
CA GLY A 659 -49.87 -5.42 -2.63
C GLY A 659 -49.36 -3.98 -2.52
N SER A 660 -50.21 -3.05 -2.90
CA SER A 660 -50.11 -1.60 -2.66
C SER A 660 -49.99 -1.30 -1.16
N LEU A 661 -48.98 -0.51 -0.77
CA LEU A 661 -48.94 0.15 0.53
C LEU A 661 -48.55 1.61 0.34
N ASP A 662 -49.55 2.46 0.59
CA ASP A 662 -49.48 3.90 0.71
C ASP A 662 -48.71 4.27 2.00
N HIS A 663 -47.69 5.13 1.88
CA HIS A 663 -47.16 5.92 2.99
C HIS A 663 -47.08 7.39 2.54
N ASP A 664 -48.15 8.10 2.88
CA ASP A 664 -48.15 9.53 3.12
C ASP A 664 -47.30 9.79 4.38
N ASP A 665 -46.26 10.62 4.27
CA ASP A 665 -45.76 11.38 5.41
C ASP A 665 -45.24 12.73 4.91
N ASP A 666 -46.08 13.73 5.17
CA ASP A 666 -45.84 15.15 5.05
C ASP A 666 -44.69 15.60 5.97
N LEU A 667 -43.62 16.12 5.39
CA LEU A 667 -42.70 17.04 6.07
C LEU A 667 -42.46 18.25 5.18
N GLU A 668 -43.33 19.24 5.35
CA GLU A 668 -43.09 20.63 4.98
C GLU A 668 -41.97 21.17 5.88
N ASP A 669 -40.82 21.52 5.28
CA ASP A 669 -39.85 22.43 5.92
C ASP A 669 -39.49 23.52 4.90
N ASP A 670 -39.96 24.71 5.23
CA ASP A 670 -39.82 25.97 4.51
C ASP A 670 -38.34 26.37 4.33
N PHE A 671 -37.92 26.51 3.07
CA PHE A 671 -36.79 27.35 2.69
C PHE A 671 -37.18 28.20 1.46
N ASP A 672 -37.79 29.36 1.76
CA ASP A 672 -37.93 30.49 0.84
C ASP A 672 -36.63 31.33 0.86
N ASP A 673 -35.96 31.44 -0.29
CA ASP A 673 -35.03 32.48 -0.80
C ASP A 673 -34.06 31.78 -1.77
N ASP A 674 -33.89 32.11 -3.05
CA ASP A 674 -33.98 33.39 -3.73
C ASP A 674 -34.54 33.19 -5.15
N GLY A 675 -35.43 34.08 -5.57
CA GLY A 675 -36.04 34.07 -6.89
C GLY A 675 -35.04 34.29 -8.03
N LEU A 676 -35.04 33.35 -8.98
CA LEU A 676 -34.62 33.58 -10.36
C LEU A 676 -35.64 32.95 -11.29
N ASP A 677 -36.28 33.81 -12.08
CA ASP A 677 -37.16 33.47 -13.20
C ASP A 677 -36.48 32.47 -14.15
N SER A 678 -36.99 31.24 -14.19
CA SER A 678 -36.77 30.30 -15.28
C SER A 678 -38.11 29.91 -15.88
N SER A 679 -38.36 30.46 -17.06
CA SER A 679 -39.47 30.14 -17.95
C SER A 679 -39.49 28.65 -18.34
N ASP A 680 -40.66 28.03 -18.18
CA ASP A 680 -41.25 26.93 -18.93
C ASP A 680 -40.31 26.02 -19.75
N LEU A 681 -39.94 24.88 -19.17
CA LEU A 681 -39.65 23.67 -19.93
C LEU A 681 -40.46 22.51 -19.35
N SER A 682 -41.38 21.99 -20.17
CA SER A 682 -42.34 20.94 -19.84
C SER A 682 -41.67 19.58 -19.59
N ALA A 683 -42.05 18.95 -18.48
CA ALA A 683 -41.63 17.62 -18.03
C ALA A 683 -42.31 16.48 -18.81
N ALA A 684 -41.99 16.33 -20.09
CA ALA A 684 -42.48 15.23 -20.91
C ALA A 684 -41.41 14.77 -21.92
N ASP A 685 -40.28 14.21 -21.44
CA ASP A 685 -39.40 13.38 -22.30
C ASP A 685 -38.38 12.49 -21.56
N TRP A 686 -38.53 12.24 -20.26
CA TRP A 686 -37.51 11.55 -19.46
C TRP A 686 -37.55 10.00 -19.50
N ASN A 687 -38.32 9.38 -20.39
CA ASN A 687 -38.53 7.92 -20.38
C ASN A 687 -38.08 7.14 -21.63
N ALA A 688 -37.17 7.69 -22.42
CA ALA A 688 -36.48 6.89 -23.43
C ALA A 688 -35.04 7.37 -23.53
N HIS A 689 -34.09 6.60 -22.99
CA HIS A 689 -32.71 6.38 -23.47
C HIS A 689 -31.83 5.83 -22.32
N THR A 690 -32.19 4.66 -21.78
CA THR A 690 -31.21 3.75 -21.15
C THR A 690 -30.51 2.99 -22.27
N GLN A 691 -29.60 3.67 -22.98
CA GLN A 691 -28.67 2.99 -23.88
C GLN A 691 -27.50 2.45 -23.05
N SER A 692 -27.30 1.14 -23.19
CA SER A 692 -26.16 0.37 -22.71
C SER A 692 -24.85 1.15 -22.86
N LEU A 693 -24.19 1.41 -21.73
CA LEU A 693 -22.84 1.98 -21.67
C LEU A 693 -21.85 0.95 -22.24
N GLY A 694 -21.56 1.09 -23.53
CA GLY A 694 -20.51 0.33 -24.19
C GLY A 694 -19.16 0.59 -23.52
N TYR A 695 -18.52 -0.50 -23.08
CA TYR A 695 -17.12 -0.52 -22.69
C TYR A 695 -16.27 0.04 -23.83
N TYR A 696 -15.57 1.15 -23.56
CA TYR A 696 -14.51 1.65 -24.44
C TYR A 696 -13.17 1.31 -23.81
N GLU A 697 -12.55 0.25 -24.31
CA GLU A 697 -11.14 -0.06 -24.10
C GLU A 697 -10.32 1.07 -24.74
N TRP A 698 -9.47 1.71 -23.94
CA TRP A 698 -8.44 2.61 -24.42
C TRP A 698 -7.10 1.93 -24.18
N GLU A 699 -6.41 1.60 -25.26
CA GLU A 699 -5.08 0.98 -25.29
C GLU A 699 -4.07 1.81 -24.48
N GLY A 700 -3.25 1.08 -23.71
CA GLY A 700 -2.45 1.57 -22.58
C GLY A 700 -1.28 2.49 -22.92
N PHE A 701 -0.89 3.29 -21.91
CA PHE A 701 0.22 4.24 -21.87
C PHE A 701 1.36 3.78 -20.96
#